data_AF-A0A8H7EJT0-F1
#
_entry.id   AF-A0A8H7EJT0-F1
#
_cell.length_a   1.000
_cell.length_b   1.000
_cell.length_c   1.000
_cell.angle_alpha   90.00
_cell.angle_beta   90.00
_cell.angle_gamma   90.00
#
_symmetry.space_group_name_H-M   'P 1'
#
loop_
_entity.id
_entity.type
_entity.pdbx_description
1 polymer ?
#
loop_
_entity_poly.entity_id
_entity_poly.type
_entity_poly.pdbx_seq_one_letter_code
_entity_poly.pdbx_strand_id
1 'polypeptide(L)'
;MSPPRLQGLNPNYSLSGNICQFLKLNDCFAGLPAKEWNSLESLAKAYIDTNGIYQNHATKAMKALLHSFDILIHKRVNHPPLQHYCRDIKEYLKKSESKAEFKDFYDRYLATVEERRLFEAAQQLGKNNALRFAIQGGKELAKGLEQQHESRPSPAISTASQSTNSTTPLPEAGDDVQESSSSTRTFNSDVLMTPLSTPTSNSDLQESASSTSSLSDINVQECDTRTGRKRGQLNDDIVWNTIKKRATAIHKLYRSGENINASDRNLMSSGLSSILNLVDLSDDGQATLFDPEQWHRIKTHYTNMYPISPYVLAPQLKTTWNMVVHFVKQGKFDIARDYIYKMSPTPSYKSHRQILRVFCIVLDIMEFQKPILDSSLSERYSEYDYLFKVWSPILEAIFANTNVRLQYGETVNEVSNQTKKETYFDERAISFKIDIRFLFDENNEHYDVGAAEAAKNNDRIKILNDLGKLLREGKDILDGLYHVILDDKVVDSSSAWIIQLYGLQGQISSVHLTNWGLYVGIPRANISFPRSIASLSEFTNTLEHLLLFARQLQSTAHNINFAIGTIKKQKESIGSILNHPCNLTHHSGMPRLKPSWYTPSRSNQDESVLPSTSAASSSSSSSSSATPLTASLSPSLLSSTLEDDASLYFMSDEFGWVKTSGGWYNVNIRHFTSVDPYA
;
A
#
# COMPACT_ATOMS: atom_id res chain seq x y z
N MET A 1 2.24 26.54 -46.42
CA MET A 1 3.11 27.74 -46.20
C MET A 1 4.48 27.29 -45.73
N SER A 2 5.57 27.92 -46.18
CA SER A 2 6.91 27.56 -45.73
C SER A 2 7.10 27.81 -44.22
N PRO A 3 7.92 27.00 -43.52
CA PRO A 3 8.27 27.24 -42.12
C PRO A 3 8.88 28.62 -41.92
N PRO A 4 8.60 29.32 -40.80
CA PRO A 4 9.21 30.60 -40.48
C PRO A 4 10.74 30.51 -40.47
N ARG A 5 11.41 31.50 -41.07
CA ARG A 5 12.88 31.60 -41.04
C ARG A 5 13.31 32.40 -39.82
N LEU A 6 14.36 31.95 -39.13
CA LEU A 6 15.02 32.72 -38.09
C LEU A 6 15.58 34.02 -38.68
N GLN A 7 15.07 35.17 -38.24
CA GLN A 7 15.62 36.48 -38.59
C GLN A 7 16.15 37.16 -37.32
N GLY A 8 17.46 37.41 -37.27
CA GLY A 8 18.10 38.15 -36.17
C GLY A 8 18.21 37.40 -34.83
N LEU A 9 17.77 36.15 -34.74
CA LEU A 9 17.98 35.27 -33.58
C LEU A 9 19.10 34.26 -33.89
N ASN A 10 20.04 34.06 -32.96
CA ASN A 10 21.09 33.07 -33.11
C ASN A 10 20.46 31.66 -33.30
N PRO A 11 20.79 30.90 -34.36
CA PRO A 11 20.21 29.58 -34.61
C PRO A 11 20.41 28.57 -33.47
N ASN A 12 21.48 28.73 -32.68
CA ASN A 12 21.81 27.89 -31.53
C ASN A 12 21.31 28.47 -30.20
N TYR A 13 20.54 29.57 -30.22
CA TYR A 13 19.86 30.07 -29.03
C TYR A 13 18.98 28.96 -28.45
N SER A 14 19.12 28.66 -27.16
CA SER A 14 18.30 27.67 -26.46
C SER A 14 17.94 28.19 -25.08
N LEU A 15 16.83 27.71 -24.53
CA LEU A 15 16.43 28.04 -23.17
C LEU A 15 17.05 27.02 -22.21
N SER A 16 17.52 27.46 -21.05
CA SER A 16 17.91 26.53 -19.98
C SER A 16 16.67 25.99 -19.27
N GLY A 17 16.79 24.82 -18.63
CA GLY A 17 15.71 24.26 -17.81
C GLY A 17 15.22 25.24 -16.73
N ASN A 18 16.14 25.95 -16.08
CA ASN A 18 15.81 26.98 -15.08
C ASN A 18 14.97 28.12 -15.68
N ILE A 19 15.25 28.52 -16.92
CA ILE A 19 14.47 29.55 -17.60
C ILE A 19 13.07 29.02 -17.95
N CYS A 20 12.96 27.79 -18.43
CA CYS A 20 11.66 27.15 -18.70
C CYS A 20 10.81 27.11 -17.43
N GLN A 21 11.37 26.63 -16.32
CA GLN A 21 10.70 26.57 -15.03
C GLN A 21 10.29 27.96 -14.52
N PHE A 22 11.21 28.94 -14.54
CA PHE A 22 10.93 30.31 -14.09
C PHE A 22 9.80 30.97 -14.90
N LEU A 23 9.78 30.78 -16.22
CA LEU A 23 8.77 31.35 -17.08
C LEU A 23 7.46 30.54 -17.09
N LYS A 24 7.47 29.32 -16.53
CA LYS A 24 6.39 28.32 -16.61
C LYS A 24 6.13 27.84 -18.05
N LEU A 25 7.20 27.60 -18.80
CA LEU A 25 7.14 27.00 -20.14
C LEU A 25 7.09 25.47 -20.04
N ASN A 26 6.69 24.79 -21.10
CA ASN A 26 6.93 23.35 -21.18
C ASN A 26 8.44 23.07 -21.24
N ASP A 27 8.90 22.09 -20.47
CA ASP A 27 10.33 21.77 -20.36
C ASP A 27 10.94 21.24 -21.66
N CYS A 28 10.15 20.85 -22.67
CA CYS A 28 10.66 20.43 -23.98
C CYS A 28 11.47 21.50 -24.72
N PHE A 29 11.35 22.78 -24.33
CA PHE A 29 12.19 23.84 -24.86
C PHE A 29 13.57 23.93 -24.19
N ALA A 30 13.79 23.22 -23.08
CA ALA A 30 15.06 23.22 -22.38
C ALA A 30 16.13 22.52 -23.23
N GLY A 31 17.12 23.28 -23.71
CA GLY A 31 18.20 22.79 -24.56
C GLY A 31 17.82 22.62 -26.04
N LEU A 32 16.55 22.79 -26.43
CA LEU A 32 16.13 22.71 -27.83
C LEU A 32 16.57 24.00 -28.58
N PRO A 33 17.44 23.92 -29.60
CA PRO A 33 17.91 25.09 -30.34
C PRO A 33 16.78 25.78 -31.10
N ALA A 34 16.82 27.11 -31.19
CA ALA A 34 15.80 27.93 -31.83
C ALA A 34 15.58 27.55 -33.30
N LYS A 35 16.61 27.09 -34.01
CA LYS A 35 16.50 26.59 -35.40
C LYS A 35 15.63 25.36 -35.56
N GLU A 36 15.35 24.66 -34.47
CA GLU A 36 14.49 23.46 -34.48
C GLU A 36 13.06 23.77 -34.04
N TRP A 37 12.77 25.01 -33.61
CA TRP A 37 11.43 25.39 -33.13
C TRP A 37 10.40 25.51 -34.26
N ASN A 38 10.82 25.58 -35.52
CA ASN A 38 9.94 25.52 -36.69
C ASN A 38 9.84 24.11 -37.30
N SER A 39 10.56 23.12 -36.76
CA SER A 39 10.51 21.73 -37.18
C SER A 39 9.45 20.99 -36.37
N LEU A 40 8.36 20.58 -37.02
CA LEU A 40 7.26 19.86 -36.36
C LEU A 40 7.74 18.52 -35.78
N GLU A 41 8.64 17.84 -36.49
CA GLU A 41 9.28 16.60 -36.04
C GLU A 41 10.12 16.82 -34.78
N SER A 42 10.99 17.85 -34.78
CA SER A 42 11.84 18.15 -33.63
C SER A 42 11.02 18.52 -32.39
N LEU A 43 9.96 19.31 -32.56
CA LEU A 43 9.05 19.68 -31.47
C LEU A 43 8.31 18.46 -30.90
N ALA A 44 7.81 17.58 -31.77
CA ALA A 44 7.11 16.36 -31.33
C ALA A 44 8.04 15.45 -30.53
N LYS A 45 9.26 15.23 -31.04
CA LYS A 45 10.29 14.43 -30.39
C LYS A 45 10.69 15.01 -29.03
N ALA A 46 11.05 16.30 -28.98
CA ALA A 46 11.44 16.96 -27.73
C ALA A 46 10.32 16.91 -26.68
N TYR A 47 9.06 17.05 -27.13
CA TYR A 47 7.91 16.96 -26.23
C TYR A 47 7.75 15.56 -25.64
N ILE A 48 7.82 14.50 -26.46
CA ILE A 48 7.69 13.10 -26.00
C ILE A 48 8.85 12.72 -25.09
N ASP A 49 10.09 13.07 -25.47
CA ASP A 49 11.29 12.76 -24.68
C ASP A 49 11.24 13.42 -23.28
N THR A 50 10.60 14.58 -23.17
CA THR A 50 10.51 15.33 -21.90
C THR A 50 9.31 14.91 -21.05
N ASN A 51 8.14 14.74 -21.66
CA ASN A 51 6.88 14.54 -20.93
C ASN A 51 6.46 13.06 -20.81
N GLY A 52 7.15 12.15 -21.52
CA GLY A 52 6.84 10.72 -21.52
C GLY A 52 5.56 10.33 -22.26
N ILE A 53 5.25 9.04 -22.23
CA ILE A 53 4.17 8.39 -23.02
C ILE A 53 2.79 8.56 -22.36
N TYR A 54 2.74 8.70 -21.03
CA TYR A 54 1.54 8.38 -20.24
C TYR A 54 0.43 9.45 -20.19
N GLN A 55 0.61 10.65 -20.75
CA GLN A 55 -0.32 11.75 -20.45
C GLN A 55 -0.77 12.66 -21.60
N ASN A 56 -0.38 12.41 -22.86
CA ASN A 56 -0.54 13.43 -23.89
C ASN A 56 -0.97 12.90 -25.27
N HIS A 57 -2.21 13.24 -25.65
CA HIS A 57 -2.62 13.27 -27.05
C HIS A 57 -1.89 14.38 -27.79
N ALA A 58 -1.57 14.19 -29.08
CA ALA A 58 -0.91 15.19 -29.93
C ALA A 58 -1.57 16.59 -29.86
N THR A 59 -2.91 16.63 -29.77
CA THR A 59 -3.67 17.88 -29.60
C THR A 59 -3.33 18.63 -28.30
N LYS A 60 -3.13 17.91 -27.19
CA LYS A 60 -2.76 18.49 -25.89
C LYS A 60 -1.30 18.98 -25.92
N ALA A 61 -0.41 18.21 -26.54
CA ALA A 61 0.97 18.62 -26.77
C ALA A 61 1.06 19.91 -27.59
N MET A 62 0.32 19.98 -28.71
CA MET A 62 0.23 21.17 -29.55
C MET A 62 -0.28 22.40 -28.76
N LYS A 63 -1.32 22.23 -27.94
CA LYS A 63 -1.83 23.32 -27.07
C LYS A 63 -0.76 23.81 -26.09
N ALA A 64 0.00 22.90 -25.46
CA ALA A 64 1.06 23.25 -24.54
C ALA A 64 2.24 23.98 -25.22
N LEU A 65 2.61 23.57 -26.43
CA LEU A 65 3.62 24.25 -27.25
C LEU A 65 3.17 25.67 -27.62
N LEU A 66 1.94 25.83 -28.13
CA LEU A 66 1.37 27.14 -28.46
C LEU A 66 1.32 28.07 -27.24
N HIS A 67 0.94 27.54 -26.07
CA HIS A 67 0.94 28.30 -24.82
C HIS A 67 2.35 28.76 -24.41
N SER A 68 3.36 27.90 -24.59
CA SER A 68 4.76 28.25 -24.29
C SER A 68 5.27 29.38 -25.19
N PHE A 69 4.94 29.34 -26.49
CA PHE A 69 5.26 30.46 -27.40
C PHE A 69 4.54 31.74 -27.01
N ASP A 70 3.29 31.66 -26.55
CA ASP A 70 2.58 32.82 -26.01
C ASP A 70 3.29 33.45 -24.82
N ILE A 71 3.72 32.63 -23.86
CA ILE A 71 4.48 33.13 -22.71
C ILE A 71 5.77 33.81 -23.16
N LEU A 72 6.50 33.24 -24.12
CA LEU A 72 7.73 33.85 -24.64
C LEU A 72 7.46 35.19 -25.31
N ILE A 73 6.39 35.31 -26.10
CA ILE A 73 5.96 36.56 -26.73
C ILE A 73 5.69 37.63 -25.66
N HIS A 74 5.02 37.30 -24.56
CA HIS A 74 4.62 38.29 -23.56
C HIS A 74 5.70 38.60 -22.52
N LYS A 75 6.49 37.60 -22.09
CA LYS A 75 7.46 37.76 -20.99
C LYS A 75 8.87 38.18 -21.44
N ARG A 76 9.20 38.11 -22.73
CA ARG A 76 10.52 38.49 -23.27
C ARG A 76 10.48 39.81 -24.06
N VAL A 77 9.86 40.84 -23.48
CA VAL A 77 9.72 42.18 -24.08
C VAL A 77 11.04 42.82 -24.49
N ASN A 78 12.13 42.53 -23.77
CA ASN A 78 13.45 43.08 -24.06
C ASN A 78 14.23 42.27 -25.13
N HIS A 79 13.60 41.32 -25.82
CA HIS A 79 14.24 40.53 -26.87
C HIS A 79 13.40 40.51 -28.17
N PRO A 80 13.31 41.62 -28.92
CA PRO A 80 12.41 41.75 -30.07
C PRO A 80 12.57 40.66 -31.16
N PRO A 81 13.79 40.22 -31.55
CA PRO A 81 13.94 39.14 -32.53
C PRO A 81 13.30 37.81 -32.10
N LEU A 82 13.37 37.48 -30.80
CA LEU A 82 12.77 36.27 -30.24
C LEU A 82 11.24 36.37 -30.26
N GLN A 83 10.68 37.52 -29.87
CA GLN A 83 9.23 37.73 -29.91
C GLN A 83 8.66 37.61 -31.32
N HIS A 84 9.32 38.22 -32.31
CA HIS A 84 8.88 38.14 -33.70
C HIS A 84 8.90 36.70 -34.18
N TYR A 85 10.01 35.99 -33.97
CA TYR A 85 10.14 34.59 -34.36
C TYR A 85 9.12 33.68 -33.67
N CYS A 86 8.89 33.83 -32.35
CA CYS A 86 7.87 33.06 -31.64
C CYS A 86 6.45 33.35 -32.15
N ARG A 87 6.14 34.59 -32.55
CA ARG A 87 4.85 34.95 -33.15
C ARG A 87 4.65 34.24 -34.48
N ASP A 88 5.66 34.24 -35.33
CA ASP A 88 5.61 33.56 -36.63
C ASP A 88 5.46 32.04 -36.47
N ILE A 89 6.20 31.43 -35.54
CA ILE A 89 6.04 30.01 -35.21
C ILE A 89 4.64 29.71 -34.70
N LYS A 90 4.11 30.53 -33.77
CA LYS A 90 2.76 30.32 -33.23
C LYS A 90 1.71 30.36 -34.34
N GLU A 91 1.79 31.31 -35.27
CA GLU A 91 0.86 31.39 -36.40
C GLU A 91 1.07 30.26 -37.42
N TYR A 92 2.31 29.77 -37.59
CA TYR A 92 2.58 28.56 -38.36
C TYR A 92 1.93 27.32 -37.74
N LEU A 93 2.15 27.06 -36.45
CA LEU A 93 1.61 25.91 -35.71
C LEU A 93 0.07 25.91 -35.58
N LYS A 94 -0.58 27.07 -35.69
CA LYS A 94 -2.05 27.17 -35.66
C LYS A 94 -2.74 26.64 -36.92
N LYS A 95 -2.03 26.56 -38.05
CA LYS A 95 -2.58 26.10 -39.34
C LYS A 95 -3.03 24.65 -39.23
N SER A 96 -4.14 24.31 -39.88
CA SER A 96 -4.69 22.96 -39.90
C SER A 96 -3.70 21.94 -40.46
N GLU A 97 -3.03 22.28 -41.56
CA GLU A 97 -1.98 21.47 -42.20
C GLU A 97 -0.85 21.14 -41.21
N SER A 98 -0.28 22.16 -40.55
CA SER A 98 0.80 21.99 -39.58
C SER A 98 0.36 21.20 -38.33
N LYS A 99 -0.90 21.32 -37.91
CA LYS A 99 -1.45 20.49 -36.82
C LYS A 99 -1.56 19.02 -37.21
N ALA A 100 -2.04 18.75 -38.43
CA ALA A 100 -2.15 17.39 -38.96
C ALA A 100 -0.77 16.75 -39.11
N GLU A 101 0.19 17.48 -39.67
CA GLU A 101 1.57 17.04 -39.85
C GLU A 101 2.28 16.83 -38.51
N PHE A 102 2.13 17.74 -37.55
CA PHE A 102 2.64 17.54 -36.19
C PHE A 102 2.05 16.30 -35.53
N LYS A 103 0.74 16.07 -35.66
CA LYS A 103 0.08 14.87 -35.12
C LYS A 103 0.69 13.61 -35.73
N ASP A 104 0.90 13.57 -37.04
CA ASP A 104 1.52 12.43 -37.71
C ASP A 104 2.94 12.15 -37.20
N PHE A 105 3.80 13.19 -37.10
CA PHE A 105 5.14 13.04 -36.52
C PHE A 105 5.10 12.59 -35.05
N TYR A 106 4.19 13.15 -34.26
CA TYR A 106 4.00 12.80 -32.86
C TYR A 106 3.61 11.33 -32.70
N ASP A 107 2.59 10.88 -33.42
CA ASP A 107 2.08 9.50 -33.34
C ASP A 107 3.15 8.49 -33.81
N ARG A 108 3.88 8.78 -34.90
CA ARG A 108 4.99 7.93 -35.38
C ARG A 108 6.15 7.84 -34.39
N TYR A 109 6.57 8.96 -33.81
CA TYR A 109 7.65 8.95 -32.82
C TYR A 109 7.21 8.26 -31.52
N LEU A 110 5.96 8.47 -31.08
CA LEU A 110 5.38 7.80 -29.93
C LEU A 110 5.39 6.28 -30.10
N ALA A 111 4.94 5.78 -31.26
CA ALA A 111 4.99 4.35 -31.58
C ALA A 111 6.42 3.79 -31.53
N THR A 112 7.41 4.54 -32.03
CA THR A 112 8.83 4.15 -31.98
C THR A 112 9.36 4.07 -30.54
N VAL A 113 8.97 5.01 -29.68
CA VAL A 113 9.35 5.03 -28.25
C VAL A 113 8.66 3.89 -27.50
N GLU A 114 7.40 3.61 -27.79
CA GLU A 114 6.65 2.49 -27.22
C GLU A 114 7.26 1.13 -27.61
N GLU A 115 7.60 0.95 -28.89
CA GLU A 115 8.27 -0.26 -29.38
C GLU A 115 9.58 -0.50 -28.64
N ARG A 116 10.43 0.52 -28.51
CA ARG A 116 11.69 0.43 -27.77
C ARG A 116 11.45 0.06 -26.30
N ARG A 117 10.46 0.66 -25.65
CA ARG A 117 10.10 0.37 -24.26
C ARG A 117 9.64 -1.07 -24.08
N LEU A 118 8.78 -1.56 -24.98
CA LEU A 118 8.31 -2.94 -24.96
C LEU A 118 9.46 -3.93 -25.19
N PHE A 119 10.38 -3.60 -26.10
CA PHE A 119 11.57 -4.41 -26.36
C PHE A 119 12.50 -4.47 -25.14
N GLU A 120 12.78 -3.34 -24.48
CA GLU A 120 13.57 -3.28 -23.25
C GLU A 120 12.89 -4.07 -22.11
N ALA A 121 11.57 -3.95 -21.97
CA ALA A 121 10.79 -4.71 -20.99
C ALA A 121 10.85 -6.23 -21.25
N ALA A 122 10.73 -6.64 -22.52
CA ALA A 122 10.86 -8.04 -22.91
C ALA A 122 12.28 -8.58 -22.63
N GLN A 123 13.33 -7.81 -22.92
CA GLN A 123 14.69 -8.18 -22.55
C GLN A 123 14.86 -8.35 -21.04
N GLN A 124 14.31 -7.43 -20.24
CA GLN A 124 14.41 -7.51 -18.79
C GLN A 124 13.64 -8.71 -18.24
N LEU A 125 12.45 -9.00 -18.76
CA LEU A 125 11.68 -10.20 -18.41
C LEU A 125 12.44 -11.48 -18.79
N GLY A 126 13.06 -11.52 -19.97
CA GLY A 126 13.92 -12.63 -20.40
C GLY A 126 15.10 -12.86 -19.45
N LYS A 127 15.79 -11.80 -19.04
CA LYS A 127 16.88 -11.86 -18.03
C LYS A 127 16.38 -12.39 -16.69
N ASN A 128 15.24 -11.90 -16.21
CA ASN A 128 14.64 -12.34 -14.95
C ASN A 128 14.25 -13.82 -14.99
N ASN A 129 13.66 -14.29 -16.11
CA ASN A 129 13.31 -15.69 -16.30
C ASN A 129 14.56 -16.58 -16.35
N ALA A 130 15.61 -16.18 -17.08
CA ALA A 130 16.87 -16.92 -17.13
C ALA A 130 17.50 -17.07 -15.74
N LEU A 131 17.52 -15.98 -14.94
CA LEU A 131 18.00 -16.01 -13.56
C LEU A 131 17.15 -16.94 -12.68
N ARG A 132 15.82 -16.89 -12.82
CA ARG A 132 14.90 -17.77 -12.08
C ARG A 132 15.15 -19.24 -12.39
N PHE A 133 15.33 -19.59 -13.66
CA PHE A 133 15.64 -20.97 -14.07
C PHE A 133 17.01 -21.43 -13.58
N ALA A 134 18.02 -20.55 -13.59
CA ALA A 134 19.34 -20.88 -13.03
C ALA A 134 19.27 -21.17 -11.52
N ILE A 135 18.53 -20.36 -10.76
CA ILE A 135 18.30 -20.59 -9.31
C ILE A 135 17.56 -21.90 -9.08
N GLN A 136 16.51 -22.18 -9.86
CA GLN A 136 15.75 -23.42 -9.74
C GLN A 136 16.61 -24.64 -10.05
N GLY A 137 17.36 -24.63 -11.16
CA GLY A 137 18.28 -25.71 -11.52
C GLY A 137 19.37 -25.92 -10.45
N GLY A 138 19.90 -24.85 -9.87
CA GLY A 138 20.85 -24.93 -8.75
C GLY A 138 20.25 -25.61 -7.50
N LYS A 139 18.99 -25.31 -7.17
CA LYS A 139 18.27 -25.97 -6.05
C LYS A 139 18.00 -27.45 -6.33
N GLU A 140 17.60 -27.80 -7.55
CA GLU A 140 17.37 -29.18 -7.96
C GLU A 140 18.67 -29.99 -7.93
N LEU A 141 19.78 -29.41 -8.38
CA LEU A 141 21.11 -30.02 -8.29
C LEU A 141 21.54 -30.24 -6.83
N ALA A 142 21.38 -29.25 -5.97
CA ALA A 142 21.72 -29.36 -4.55
C ALA A 142 20.94 -30.51 -3.88
N LYS A 143 19.62 -30.59 -4.15
CA LYS A 143 18.77 -31.69 -3.66
C LYS A 143 19.24 -33.05 -4.18
N GLY A 144 19.66 -33.15 -5.44
CA GLY A 144 20.22 -34.38 -6.01
C GLY A 144 21.52 -34.81 -5.33
N LEU A 145 22.40 -33.86 -5.00
CA LEU A 145 23.65 -34.13 -4.27
C LEU A 145 23.41 -34.57 -2.83
N GLU A 146 22.45 -33.96 -2.14
CA GLU A 146 22.03 -34.38 -0.79
C GLU A 146 21.51 -35.83 -0.80
N GLN A 147 20.64 -36.17 -1.76
CA GLN A 147 20.14 -37.54 -1.92
C GLN A 147 21.26 -38.55 -2.22
N GLN A 148 22.26 -38.16 -3.03
CA GLN A 148 23.43 -39.00 -3.27
C GLN A 148 24.27 -39.21 -2.00
N HIS A 149 24.43 -38.17 -1.19
CA HIS A 149 25.14 -38.27 0.08
C HIS A 149 24.42 -39.17 1.08
N GLU A 150 23.09 -39.08 1.17
CA GLU A 150 22.27 -39.95 2.02
C GLU A 150 22.25 -41.41 1.53
N SER A 151 22.33 -41.64 0.22
CA SER A 151 22.34 -42.99 -0.36
C SER A 151 23.71 -43.69 -0.31
N ARG A 152 24.78 -42.99 0.09
CA ARG A 152 26.12 -43.58 0.17
C ARG A 152 26.21 -44.46 1.41
N PRO A 153 26.36 -45.80 1.28
CA PRO A 153 26.43 -46.68 2.43
C PRO A 153 27.62 -46.30 3.30
N SER A 154 27.37 -46.07 4.60
CA SER A 154 28.41 -45.74 5.56
C SER A 154 29.51 -46.80 5.49
N PRO A 155 30.79 -46.41 5.32
CA PRO A 155 31.87 -47.38 5.27
C PRO A 155 31.91 -48.14 6.60
N ALA A 156 31.72 -49.46 6.52
CA ALA A 156 31.83 -50.34 7.66
C ALA A 156 33.22 -50.16 8.28
N ILE A 157 33.24 -49.66 9.51
CA ILE A 157 34.45 -49.49 10.30
C ILE A 157 34.96 -50.90 10.65
N SER A 158 35.93 -51.39 9.88
CA SER A 158 36.68 -52.59 10.20
C SER A 158 37.82 -52.21 11.14
N THR A 159 37.63 -52.48 12.43
CA THR A 159 38.68 -52.48 13.45
C THR A 159 39.61 -53.67 13.23
N ALA A 160 40.83 -53.39 12.77
CA ALA A 160 41.96 -54.33 12.88
C ALA A 160 43.24 -53.57 13.24
N SER A 161 43.82 -53.98 14.36
CA SER A 161 45.05 -53.47 14.96
C SER A 161 46.28 -54.26 14.47
N GLN A 162 47.49 -53.68 14.71
CA GLN A 162 48.87 -54.24 14.64
C GLN A 162 49.66 -53.92 13.36
N SER A 163 50.71 -53.06 13.45
CA SER A 163 52.15 -53.36 13.69
C SER A 163 52.82 -54.04 12.48
N THR A 164 53.95 -53.65 11.86
CA THR A 164 55.26 -53.13 12.32
C THR A 164 56.10 -52.61 11.13
N ASN A 165 57.01 -51.66 11.41
CA ASN A 165 58.36 -51.37 10.85
C ASN A 165 58.76 -51.78 9.39
N SER A 166 59.30 -50.82 8.61
CA SER A 166 60.70 -50.82 8.10
C SER A 166 61.04 -49.64 7.14
N THR A 167 61.97 -48.78 7.57
CA THR A 167 63.30 -48.46 6.97
C THR A 167 63.43 -47.92 5.51
N THR A 168 63.59 -46.57 5.37
CA THR A 168 64.53 -45.72 4.54
C THR A 168 64.68 -45.88 3.00
N PRO A 169 65.30 -44.92 2.24
CA PRO A 169 65.61 -43.48 2.48
C PRO A 169 65.29 -42.49 1.30
N LEU A 170 65.37 -41.17 1.62
CA LEU A 170 65.82 -39.93 0.89
C LEU A 170 66.22 -39.96 -0.62
N PRO A 171 66.17 -38.84 -1.39
CA PRO A 171 66.69 -37.48 -1.08
C PRO A 171 65.71 -36.31 -1.33
N GLU A 172 65.71 -35.19 -0.59
CA GLU A 172 66.71 -34.13 -0.36
C GLU A 172 66.71 -33.01 -1.44
N ALA A 173 66.28 -31.81 -1.01
CA ALA A 173 66.55 -30.43 -1.48
C ALA A 173 65.39 -29.56 -0.95
N GLY A 174 65.53 -28.76 0.12
CA GLY A 174 66.37 -27.57 0.26
C GLY A 174 65.53 -26.34 -0.13
N ASP A 175 65.46 -25.21 0.55
CA ASP A 175 65.97 -24.69 1.81
C ASP A 175 65.07 -23.47 2.15
N ASP A 176 65.19 -22.99 3.38
CA ASP A 176 65.34 -21.57 3.73
C ASP A 176 64.25 -20.77 4.50
N VAL A 177 64.77 -20.19 5.60
CA VAL A 177 64.40 -18.98 6.38
C VAL A 177 63.42 -19.05 7.58
N GLN A 178 64.03 -19.35 8.72
CA GLN A 178 64.05 -18.65 10.04
C GLN A 178 62.92 -17.71 10.52
N GLU A 179 62.44 -18.08 11.72
CA GLU A 179 62.33 -17.31 12.99
C GLU A 179 61.69 -15.90 13.00
N SER A 180 60.58 -15.79 13.75
CA SER A 180 60.61 -15.14 15.08
C SER A 180 59.29 -15.30 15.83
N SER A 181 59.44 -15.46 17.14
CA SER A 181 58.43 -15.73 18.15
C SER A 181 58.00 -14.45 18.88
N SER A 182 56.74 -14.39 19.35
CA SER A 182 56.30 -13.83 20.65
C SER A 182 54.77 -13.79 20.69
N SER A 183 54.14 -14.63 21.52
CA SER A 183 53.66 -14.34 22.89
C SER A 183 52.27 -13.68 22.98
N THR A 184 51.30 -14.53 23.35
CA THR A 184 50.33 -14.37 24.46
C THR A 184 49.42 -13.13 24.53
N ARG A 185 48.10 -13.33 24.40
CA ARG A 185 47.10 -13.10 25.48
C ARG A 185 45.67 -13.28 24.99
N THR A 186 45.02 -14.33 25.48
CA THR A 186 43.56 -14.51 25.53
C THR A 186 43.02 -13.73 26.72
N PHE A 187 42.08 -12.81 26.50
CA PHE A 187 41.30 -12.16 27.56
C PHE A 187 39.89 -12.77 27.58
N ASN A 188 39.63 -13.60 28.60
CA ASN A 188 38.29 -13.84 29.13
C ASN A 188 38.02 -12.73 30.16
N SER A 189 36.81 -12.19 30.16
CA SER A 189 36.28 -11.45 31.30
C SER A 189 34.79 -11.77 31.48
N ASP A 190 34.54 -12.80 32.29
CA ASP A 190 33.32 -12.92 33.09
C ASP A 190 33.32 -11.82 34.16
N VAL A 191 32.20 -11.10 34.30
CA VAL A 191 31.95 -10.25 35.47
C VAL A 191 30.60 -10.63 36.07
N LEU A 192 30.70 -11.38 37.16
CA LEU A 192 29.71 -11.48 38.22
C LEU A 192 29.45 -10.09 38.81
N MET A 193 28.18 -9.73 39.03
CA MET A 193 27.80 -8.75 40.05
C MET A 193 26.61 -9.27 40.85
N THR A 194 26.85 -9.42 42.15
CA THR A 194 25.90 -9.73 43.22
C THR A 194 25.05 -8.51 43.60
N PRO A 195 23.91 -8.74 44.28
CA PRO A 195 22.93 -7.70 44.62
C PRO A 195 23.15 -7.12 46.03
N LEU A 196 22.58 -5.94 46.29
CA LEU A 196 21.68 -5.59 47.42
C LEU A 196 21.81 -4.10 47.74
N SER A 197 20.69 -3.37 47.80
CA SER A 197 20.30 -2.46 48.89
C SER A 197 18.97 -1.77 48.58
N THR A 198 18.02 -1.96 49.49
CA THR A 198 16.74 -1.25 49.65
C THR A 198 16.95 0.22 50.03
N PRO A 199 15.89 1.05 49.92
CA PRO A 199 15.23 1.42 51.17
C PRO A 199 13.69 1.47 51.12
N THR A 200 13.14 1.20 52.29
CA THR A 200 11.75 1.27 52.75
C THR A 200 11.25 2.72 52.81
N SER A 201 9.99 2.97 52.42
CA SER A 201 8.87 3.33 53.33
C SER A 201 7.71 4.08 52.62
N ASN A 202 6.54 3.43 52.69
CA ASN A 202 5.19 3.92 52.97
C ASN A 202 4.68 5.26 52.42
N SER A 203 3.58 5.19 51.66
CA SER A 203 2.33 5.83 52.09
C SER A 203 1.12 5.19 51.41
N ASP A 204 0.08 5.04 52.22
CA ASP A 204 -1.19 4.36 51.97
C ASP A 204 -2.06 5.05 50.91
N LEU A 205 -2.61 4.27 49.98
CA LEU A 205 -3.88 4.60 49.31
C LEU A 205 -4.72 3.34 49.17
N GLN A 206 -5.89 3.38 49.80
CA GLN A 206 -6.96 2.40 49.72
C GLN A 206 -7.52 2.34 48.29
N GLU A 207 -7.37 1.21 47.62
CA GLU A 207 -8.16 0.89 46.42
C GLU A 207 -9.34 -0.01 46.82
N SER A 208 -10.53 0.54 46.57
CA SER A 208 -11.81 -0.15 46.62
C SER A 208 -11.88 -1.20 45.51
N ALA A 209 -11.98 -2.47 45.90
CA ALA A 209 -12.18 -3.59 45.00
C ALA A 209 -13.54 -3.47 44.27
N SER A 210 -13.50 -3.16 42.98
CA SER A 210 -14.63 -3.39 42.07
C SER A 210 -14.55 -4.81 41.53
N SER A 211 -15.60 -5.58 41.81
CA SER A 211 -15.87 -6.96 41.41
C SER A 211 -15.61 -7.24 39.92
N THR A 212 -14.53 -7.97 39.63
CA THR A 212 -14.33 -8.68 38.37
C THR A 212 -15.09 -10.01 38.42
N SER A 213 -16.23 -10.10 37.73
CA SER A 213 -16.93 -11.37 37.55
C SER A 213 -16.13 -12.25 36.58
N SER A 214 -15.47 -13.28 37.11
CA SER A 214 -14.76 -14.29 36.34
C SER A 214 -15.75 -15.13 35.51
N LEU A 215 -15.82 -14.86 34.20
CA LEU A 215 -16.41 -15.77 33.21
C LEU A 215 -15.39 -16.87 32.88
N SER A 216 -15.28 -17.89 33.74
CA SER A 216 -14.38 -19.05 33.54
C SER A 216 -15.00 -20.19 32.73
N ASP A 217 -16.23 -20.04 32.21
CA ASP A 217 -16.89 -21.11 31.45
C ASP A 217 -16.72 -20.92 29.93
N ILE A 218 -15.49 -21.13 29.46
CA ILE A 218 -15.23 -21.48 28.06
C ILE A 218 -14.59 -22.86 28.05
N ASN A 219 -15.45 -23.87 28.16
CA ASN A 219 -15.09 -25.26 27.90
C ASN A 219 -14.79 -25.37 26.40
N VAL A 220 -13.50 -25.39 26.03
CA VAL A 220 -13.05 -25.70 24.67
C VAL A 220 -13.43 -27.15 24.42
N GLN A 221 -14.54 -27.35 23.72
CA GLN A 221 -15.05 -28.64 23.31
C GLN A 221 -13.96 -29.37 22.51
N GLU A 222 -13.43 -30.47 23.06
CA GLU A 222 -12.54 -31.39 22.35
C GLU A 222 -13.24 -31.85 21.07
N CYS A 223 -12.81 -31.29 19.93
CA CYS A 223 -13.37 -31.59 18.63
C CYS A 223 -12.89 -32.98 18.17
N ASP A 224 -13.86 -33.89 18.15
CA ASP A 224 -13.97 -35.16 17.43
C ASP A 224 -12.72 -35.68 16.68
N THR A 225 -12.12 -36.75 17.21
CA THR A 225 -10.93 -37.45 16.67
C THR A 225 -11.21 -38.32 15.43
N ARG A 226 -12.43 -38.29 14.88
CA ARG A 226 -12.83 -39.17 13.76
C ARG A 226 -12.49 -38.67 12.36
N THR A 227 -12.13 -37.41 12.18
CA THR A 227 -11.63 -36.95 10.88
C THR A 227 -10.11 -37.02 10.91
N GLY A 228 -9.49 -37.75 9.97
CA GLY A 228 -8.02 -37.85 9.83
C GLY A 228 -7.33 -36.54 9.44
N ARG A 229 -7.80 -35.39 9.94
CA ARG A 229 -7.14 -34.09 9.84
C ARG A 229 -5.80 -34.19 10.58
N LYS A 230 -4.72 -33.88 9.86
CA LYS A 230 -3.37 -33.79 10.40
C LYS A 230 -3.40 -32.92 11.66
N ARG A 231 -3.07 -33.50 12.83
CA ARG A 231 -2.79 -32.76 14.07
C ARG A 231 -1.81 -31.64 13.74
N GLY A 232 -2.28 -30.39 13.73
CA GLY A 232 -1.44 -29.21 13.50
C GLY A 232 -1.97 -28.16 12.52
N GLN A 233 -3.08 -28.39 11.82
CA GLN A 233 -3.66 -27.35 10.96
C GLN A 233 -4.49 -26.37 11.82
N LEU A 234 -4.13 -25.08 11.80
CA LEU A 234 -4.90 -24.01 12.44
C LEU A 234 -6.31 -24.00 11.84
N ASN A 235 -7.34 -23.91 12.69
CA ASN A 235 -8.72 -23.82 12.25
C ASN A 235 -9.18 -22.36 12.31
N ASP A 236 -9.18 -21.69 11.16
CA ASP A 236 -9.59 -20.29 11.03
C ASP A 236 -11.00 -20.03 11.57
N ASP A 237 -11.91 -21.00 11.48
CA ASP A 237 -13.26 -20.90 12.05
C ASP A 237 -13.23 -20.77 13.57
N ILE A 238 -12.32 -21.45 14.26
CA ILE A 238 -12.18 -21.36 15.72
C ILE A 238 -11.67 -19.97 16.09
N VAL A 239 -10.67 -19.47 15.37
CA VAL A 239 -10.11 -18.12 15.61
C VAL A 239 -11.19 -17.06 15.40
N TRP A 240 -11.89 -17.11 14.27
CA TRP A 240 -12.97 -16.20 13.92
C TRP A 240 -14.13 -16.24 14.95
N ASN A 241 -14.62 -17.44 15.30
CA ASN A 241 -15.68 -17.58 16.29
C ASN A 241 -15.28 -17.04 17.65
N THR A 242 -14.03 -17.25 18.07
CA THR A 242 -13.51 -16.79 19.36
C THR A 242 -13.50 -15.26 19.43
N ILE A 243 -12.92 -14.59 18.43
CA ILE A 243 -12.90 -13.12 18.39
C ILE A 243 -14.31 -12.52 18.27
N LYS A 244 -15.19 -13.13 17.45
CA LYS A 244 -16.55 -12.64 17.21
C LYS A 244 -17.43 -12.79 18.46
N LYS A 245 -17.31 -13.92 19.18
CA LYS A 245 -18.02 -14.18 20.43
C LYS A 245 -17.64 -13.15 21.49
N ARG A 246 -16.33 -12.91 21.70
CA ARG A 246 -15.86 -11.89 22.66
C ARG A 246 -16.34 -10.50 22.26
N ALA A 247 -16.19 -10.12 20.99
CA ALA A 247 -16.60 -8.81 20.51
C ALA A 247 -18.10 -8.56 20.68
N THR A 248 -18.94 -9.57 20.44
CA THR A 248 -20.39 -9.49 20.65
C THR A 248 -20.75 -9.35 22.13
N ALA A 249 -20.00 -9.98 23.03
CA ALA A 249 -20.20 -9.80 24.47
C ALA A 249 -19.88 -8.37 24.91
N ILE A 250 -18.74 -7.81 24.47
CA ILE A 250 -18.38 -6.42 24.78
C ILE A 250 -19.39 -5.44 24.15
N HIS A 251 -19.87 -5.71 22.94
CA HIS A 251 -20.88 -4.89 22.27
C HIS A 251 -22.18 -4.76 23.06
N LYS A 252 -22.61 -5.81 23.76
CA LYS A 252 -23.78 -5.74 24.64
C LYS A 252 -23.57 -4.75 25.79
N LEU A 253 -22.38 -4.75 26.40
CA LEU A 253 -22.01 -3.80 27.46
C LEU A 253 -21.91 -2.37 26.90
N TYR A 254 -21.29 -2.21 25.73
CA TYR A 254 -21.23 -0.93 25.04
C TYR A 254 -22.63 -0.37 24.76
N ARG A 255 -23.55 -1.21 24.27
CA ARG A 255 -24.91 -0.78 23.94
C ARG A 255 -25.78 -0.48 25.18
N SER A 256 -25.50 -1.10 26.33
CA SER A 256 -26.16 -0.76 27.60
C SER A 256 -25.66 0.56 28.20
N GLY A 257 -24.68 1.23 27.57
CA GLY A 257 -24.09 2.47 28.06
C GLY A 257 -23.03 2.24 29.15
N GLU A 258 -22.55 1.01 29.31
CA GLU A 258 -21.46 0.73 30.25
C GLU A 258 -20.14 1.28 29.71
N ASN A 259 -19.32 1.82 30.62
CA ASN A 259 -18.00 2.33 30.27
C ASN A 259 -17.06 1.16 29.95
N ILE A 260 -16.76 0.98 28.66
CA ILE A 260 -15.71 0.08 28.19
C ILE A 260 -14.38 0.84 28.06
N ASN A 261 -13.28 0.20 28.42
CA ASN A 261 -11.94 0.78 28.24
C ASN A 261 -11.52 0.76 26.75
N ALA A 262 -10.40 1.40 26.43
CA ALA A 262 -9.88 1.49 25.06
C ALA A 262 -9.54 0.11 24.45
N SER A 263 -9.04 -0.82 25.26
CA SER A 263 -8.71 -2.17 24.78
C SER A 263 -9.96 -2.97 24.44
N ASP A 264 -10.95 -3.00 25.33
CA ASP A 264 -12.24 -3.64 25.06
C ASP A 264 -12.93 -3.01 23.84
N ARG A 265 -12.81 -1.69 23.65
CA ARG A 265 -13.31 -1.02 22.44
C ARG A 265 -12.57 -1.49 21.17
N ASN A 266 -11.25 -1.66 21.23
CA ASN A 266 -10.46 -2.19 20.11
C ASN A 266 -10.81 -3.66 19.81
N LEU A 267 -10.91 -4.50 20.84
CA LEU A 267 -11.35 -5.90 20.77
C LEU A 267 -12.73 -6.02 20.10
N MET A 268 -13.70 -5.24 20.61
CA MET A 268 -15.07 -5.19 20.10
C MET A 268 -15.07 -4.77 18.64
N SER A 269 -14.49 -3.62 18.33
CA SER A 269 -14.59 -3.05 16.99
C SER A 269 -13.82 -3.85 15.93
N SER A 270 -12.69 -4.46 16.29
CA SER A 270 -11.95 -5.38 15.40
C SER A 270 -12.71 -6.70 15.19
N GLY A 271 -13.17 -7.34 16.27
CA GLY A 271 -13.87 -8.63 16.17
C GLY A 271 -15.25 -8.51 15.51
N LEU A 272 -15.98 -7.40 15.70
CA LEU A 272 -17.23 -7.16 14.97
C LEU A 272 -17.02 -6.98 13.47
N SER A 273 -15.89 -6.40 13.06
CA SER A 273 -15.46 -6.30 11.65
C SER A 273 -14.76 -7.55 11.12
N SER A 274 -14.76 -8.66 11.87
CA SER A 274 -14.06 -9.91 11.51
C SER A 274 -12.56 -9.73 11.25
N ILE A 275 -11.91 -8.85 12.01
CA ILE A 275 -10.46 -8.59 11.93
C ILE A 275 -9.74 -9.29 13.09
N LEU A 276 -8.83 -10.19 12.74
CA LEU A 276 -7.76 -10.68 13.62
C LEU A 276 -6.60 -9.66 13.59
N ASN A 277 -6.41 -8.97 14.69
CA ASN A 277 -5.41 -7.93 14.84
C ASN A 277 -4.11 -8.51 15.42
N LEU A 278 -3.16 -8.88 14.56
CA LEU A 278 -1.81 -9.30 14.98
C LEU A 278 -0.85 -8.11 15.11
N VAL A 279 -1.31 -6.89 14.77
CA VAL A 279 -0.53 -5.65 14.82
C VAL A 279 -0.43 -5.16 16.25
N ASP A 280 -1.53 -5.27 16.99
CA ASP A 280 -1.60 -4.97 18.42
C ASP A 280 -0.84 -6.03 19.23
N LEU A 281 0.26 -5.60 19.85
CA LEU A 281 1.12 -6.43 20.69
C LEU A 281 0.87 -6.19 22.18
N SER A 282 -0.21 -5.49 22.54
CA SER A 282 -0.54 -5.21 23.92
C SER A 282 -1.03 -6.46 24.67
N ASP A 283 -0.72 -6.51 25.97
CA ASP A 283 -1.11 -7.62 26.86
C ASP A 283 -2.61 -7.67 27.15
N ASP A 284 -3.38 -6.65 26.74
CA ASP A 284 -4.84 -6.57 26.90
C ASP A 284 -5.59 -6.68 25.56
N GLY A 285 -4.88 -6.88 24.43
CA GLY A 285 -5.46 -7.01 23.10
C GLY A 285 -6.06 -8.40 22.80
N GLN A 286 -6.23 -8.73 21.51
CA GLN A 286 -6.81 -10.02 21.07
C GLN A 286 -5.99 -11.25 21.48
N ALA A 287 -4.71 -11.06 21.81
CA ALA A 287 -3.85 -12.13 22.30
C ALA A 287 -4.40 -12.79 23.58
N THR A 288 -5.13 -12.05 24.43
CA THR A 288 -5.70 -12.56 25.68
C THR A 288 -6.84 -13.55 25.48
N LEU A 289 -7.38 -13.65 24.25
CA LEU A 289 -8.45 -14.58 23.91
C LEU A 289 -7.95 -16.00 23.65
N PHE A 290 -6.62 -16.17 23.62
CA PHE A 290 -5.95 -17.42 23.29
C PHE A 290 -4.88 -17.69 24.34
N ASP A 291 -4.56 -18.96 24.59
CA ASP A 291 -3.36 -19.24 25.37
C ASP A 291 -2.09 -18.81 24.59
N PRO A 292 -0.96 -18.54 25.28
CA PRO A 292 0.24 -18.03 24.63
C PRO A 292 0.78 -18.92 23.49
N GLU A 293 0.63 -20.24 23.60
CA GLU A 293 1.09 -21.18 22.58
C GLU A 293 0.18 -21.12 21.34
N GLN A 294 -1.13 -21.08 21.54
CA GLN A 294 -2.10 -20.87 20.47
C GLN A 294 -1.86 -19.53 19.75
N TRP A 295 -1.68 -18.44 20.49
CA TRP A 295 -1.42 -17.12 19.89
C TRP A 295 -0.13 -17.12 19.06
N HIS A 296 0.93 -17.73 19.59
CA HIS A 296 2.19 -17.88 18.86
C HIS A 296 2.02 -18.68 17.55
N ARG A 297 1.25 -19.77 17.59
CA ARG A 297 0.92 -20.58 16.41
C ARG A 297 0.10 -19.78 15.39
N ILE A 298 -0.90 -19.02 15.83
CA ILE A 298 -1.72 -18.13 15.00
C ILE A 298 -0.83 -17.10 14.28
N LYS A 299 0.03 -16.39 15.04
CA LYS A 299 0.93 -15.38 14.49
C LYS A 299 1.90 -15.97 13.48
N THR A 300 2.49 -17.12 13.80
CA THR A 300 3.41 -17.84 12.91
C THR A 300 2.71 -18.31 11.64
N HIS A 301 1.50 -18.86 11.77
CA HIS A 301 0.70 -19.33 10.64
C HIS A 301 0.45 -18.22 9.63
N TYR A 302 -0.15 -17.09 10.04
CA TYR A 302 -0.47 -16.02 9.11
C TYR A 302 0.75 -15.26 8.60
N THR A 303 1.81 -15.12 9.40
CA THR A 303 3.07 -14.51 8.92
C THR A 303 3.69 -15.36 7.80
N ASN A 304 3.63 -16.69 7.93
CA ASN A 304 4.14 -17.61 6.92
C ASN A 304 3.21 -17.73 5.71
N MET A 305 1.89 -17.62 5.91
CA MET A 305 0.89 -17.64 4.85
C MET A 305 1.02 -16.43 3.92
N TYR A 306 1.36 -15.27 4.47
CA TYR A 306 1.50 -14.01 3.72
C TYR A 306 2.93 -13.48 3.79
N PRO A 307 3.90 -14.16 3.13
CA PRO A 307 5.30 -13.78 3.18
C PRO A 307 5.54 -12.45 2.46
N ILE A 308 6.52 -11.69 2.94
CA ILE A 308 6.97 -10.46 2.28
C ILE A 308 8.42 -10.61 1.87
N SER A 309 8.69 -10.27 0.61
CA SER A 309 10.05 -10.01 0.17
C SER A 309 10.49 -8.62 0.65
N PRO A 310 11.52 -8.50 1.49
CA PRO A 310 12.01 -7.20 1.94
C PRO A 310 12.50 -6.37 0.74
N TYR A 311 12.43 -5.05 0.86
CA TYR A 311 13.09 -4.16 -0.09
C TYR A 311 14.57 -4.02 0.31
N VAL A 312 15.48 -4.17 -0.64
CA VAL A 312 16.92 -4.01 -0.41
C VAL A 312 17.38 -2.79 -1.17
N LEU A 313 17.91 -1.79 -0.44
CA LEU A 313 18.50 -0.61 -1.08
C LEU A 313 19.72 -1.02 -1.92
N ALA A 314 19.82 -0.43 -3.11
CA ALA A 314 20.95 -0.67 -3.99
C ALA A 314 22.27 -0.33 -3.28
N PRO A 315 23.35 -1.13 -3.44
CA PRO A 315 24.61 -0.93 -2.72
C PRO A 315 25.18 0.50 -2.87
N GLN A 316 25.09 1.09 -4.06
CA GLN A 316 25.55 2.45 -4.30
C GLN A 316 24.79 3.51 -3.49
N LEU A 317 23.51 3.29 -3.18
CA LEU A 317 22.72 4.18 -2.33
C LEU A 317 23.14 4.06 -0.86
N LYS A 318 23.43 2.84 -0.39
CA LYS A 318 23.98 2.62 0.96
C LYS A 318 25.34 3.29 1.10
N THR A 319 26.23 3.12 0.12
CA THR A 319 27.52 3.81 0.08
C THR A 319 27.36 5.33 0.07
N THR A 320 26.44 5.85 -0.74
CA THR A 320 26.13 7.30 -0.78
C THR A 320 25.68 7.80 0.58
N TRP A 321 24.76 7.10 1.24
CA TRP A 321 24.28 7.48 2.57
C TRP A 321 25.37 7.39 3.63
N ASN A 322 26.24 6.38 3.59
CA ASN A 322 27.38 6.27 4.50
C ASN A 322 28.35 7.46 4.36
N MET A 323 28.61 7.91 3.13
CA MET A 323 29.41 9.12 2.88
C MET A 323 28.72 10.38 3.44
N VAL A 324 27.41 10.50 3.23
CA VAL A 324 26.59 11.59 3.79
C VAL A 324 26.68 11.61 5.32
N VAL A 325 26.48 10.47 5.98
CA VAL A 325 26.60 10.32 7.43
C VAL A 325 28.00 10.71 7.91
N HIS A 326 29.05 10.32 7.17
CA HIS A 326 30.42 10.70 7.50
C HIS A 326 30.64 12.23 7.48
N PHE A 327 30.15 12.93 6.45
CA PHE A 327 30.24 14.39 6.38
C PHE A 327 29.43 15.08 7.48
N VAL A 328 28.21 14.59 7.76
CA VAL A 328 27.35 15.14 8.81
C VAL A 328 27.96 14.97 10.20
N LYS A 329 28.63 13.84 10.48
CA LYS A 329 29.38 13.63 11.73
C LYS A 329 30.50 14.66 11.96
N GLN A 330 30.98 15.31 10.89
CA GLN A 330 31.94 16.41 10.96
C GLN A 330 31.28 17.80 10.98
N GLY A 331 29.95 17.87 11.07
CA GLY A 331 29.19 19.12 11.00
C GLY A 331 29.09 19.73 9.59
N LYS A 332 29.42 18.97 8.53
CA LYS A 332 29.50 19.46 7.15
C LYS A 332 28.25 19.10 6.34
N PHE A 333 27.10 19.66 6.71
CA PHE A 333 25.82 19.39 6.03
C PHE A 333 25.80 19.84 4.57
N ASP A 334 26.35 21.01 4.26
CA ASP A 334 26.39 21.53 2.88
C ASP A 334 27.19 20.63 1.94
N ILE A 335 28.32 20.11 2.40
CA ILE A 335 29.14 19.17 1.62
C ILE A 335 28.38 17.86 1.38
N ALA A 336 27.60 17.40 2.35
CA ALA A 336 26.75 16.22 2.20
C ALA A 336 25.67 16.44 1.13
N ARG A 337 25.02 17.61 1.09
CA ARG A 337 24.07 17.98 0.04
C ARG A 337 24.74 18.06 -1.33
N ASP A 338 25.86 18.77 -1.42
CA ASP A 338 26.64 18.89 -2.66
C ASP A 338 27.03 17.52 -3.21
N TYR A 339 27.39 16.58 -2.33
CA TYR A 339 27.68 15.21 -2.72
C TYR A 339 26.45 14.52 -3.32
N ILE A 340 25.28 14.60 -2.68
CA ILE A 340 24.03 14.05 -3.23
C ILE A 340 23.68 14.70 -4.58
N TYR A 341 23.80 16.03 -4.69
CA TYR A 341 23.53 16.76 -5.93
C TYR A 341 24.47 16.34 -7.07
N LYS A 342 25.74 16.06 -6.78
CA LYS A 342 26.69 15.52 -7.77
C LYS A 342 26.34 14.10 -8.23
N MET A 343 25.73 13.28 -7.37
CA MET A 343 25.30 11.91 -7.73
C MET A 343 24.00 11.88 -8.56
N SER A 344 23.07 12.81 -8.31
CA SER A 344 21.76 12.89 -9.01
C SER A 344 21.80 12.86 -10.55
N PRO A 345 22.71 13.59 -11.24
CA PRO A 345 22.80 13.55 -12.70
C PRO A 345 23.53 12.31 -13.23
N THR A 346 24.24 11.55 -12.39
CA THR A 346 25.00 10.38 -12.83
C THR A 346 24.06 9.29 -13.36
N PRO A 347 24.36 8.66 -14.52
CA PRO A 347 23.47 7.66 -15.14
C PRO A 347 23.04 6.52 -14.22
N SER A 348 23.95 6.02 -13.36
CA SER A 348 23.68 4.94 -12.40
C SER A 348 22.67 5.30 -11.30
N TYR A 349 22.38 6.59 -11.10
CA TYR A 349 21.42 7.09 -10.13
C TYR A 349 20.12 7.60 -10.76
N LYS A 350 19.98 7.54 -12.09
CA LYS A 350 18.78 8.05 -12.79
C LYS A 350 17.49 7.42 -12.26
N SER A 351 17.49 6.10 -11.99
CA SER A 351 16.37 5.35 -11.40
C SER A 351 16.18 5.57 -9.89
N HIS A 352 17.07 6.31 -9.24
CA HIS A 352 17.10 6.48 -7.77
C HIS A 352 17.00 7.94 -7.33
N ARG A 353 16.64 8.86 -8.25
CA ARG A 353 16.55 10.30 -7.95
C ARG A 353 15.58 10.62 -6.81
N GLN A 354 14.46 9.90 -6.71
CA GLN A 354 13.51 10.02 -5.60
C GLN A 354 14.18 9.72 -4.25
N ILE A 355 14.99 8.66 -4.18
CA ILE A 355 15.70 8.26 -2.95
C ILE A 355 16.76 9.31 -2.58
N LEU A 356 17.51 9.83 -3.57
CA LEU A 356 18.45 10.92 -3.32
C LEU A 356 17.74 12.19 -2.82
N ARG A 357 16.53 12.49 -3.31
CA ARG A 357 15.70 13.57 -2.79
C ARG A 357 15.30 13.33 -1.33
N VAL A 358 14.92 12.11 -0.96
CA VAL A 358 14.64 11.75 0.44
C VAL A 358 15.86 11.99 1.31
N PHE A 359 17.07 11.62 0.86
CA PHE A 359 18.30 11.91 1.60
C PHE A 359 18.48 13.40 1.87
N CYS A 360 18.28 14.27 0.88
CA CYS A 360 18.35 15.72 1.10
C CYS A 360 17.30 16.20 2.12
N ILE A 361 16.06 15.73 2.02
CA ILE A 361 14.97 16.08 2.96
C ILE A 361 15.34 15.72 4.40
N VAL A 362 15.90 14.54 4.62
CA VAL A 362 16.34 14.10 5.95
C VAL A 362 17.44 15.02 6.48
N LEU A 363 18.40 15.42 5.65
CA LEU A 363 19.44 16.37 6.04
C LEU A 363 18.87 17.74 6.41
N ASP A 364 17.89 18.24 5.64
CA ASP A 364 17.25 19.52 5.89
C ASP A 364 16.47 19.52 7.21
N ILE A 365 15.74 18.44 7.51
CA ILE A 365 15.07 18.28 8.80
C ILE A 365 16.10 18.22 9.94
N MET A 366 17.16 17.41 9.77
CA MET A 366 18.23 17.26 10.77
C MET A 366 18.97 18.57 11.08
N GLU A 367 19.16 19.43 10.10
CA GLU A 367 19.88 20.70 10.27
C GLU A 367 18.97 21.83 10.73
N PHE A 368 17.82 22.00 10.07
CA PHE A 368 16.98 23.19 10.22
C PHE A 368 15.77 22.98 11.12
N GLN A 369 15.40 21.73 11.42
CA GLN A 369 14.26 21.40 12.29
C GLN A 369 14.70 20.72 13.59
N LYS A 370 15.93 20.94 14.08
CA LYS A 370 16.46 20.34 15.32
C LYS A 370 15.47 20.32 16.50
N PRO A 371 14.71 21.41 16.77
CA PRO A 371 13.75 21.41 17.87
C PRO A 371 12.66 20.33 17.80
N ILE A 372 12.21 19.90 16.60
CA ILE A 372 11.21 18.83 16.45
C ILE A 372 11.77 17.44 16.79
N LEU A 373 13.10 17.31 16.73
CA LEU A 373 13.84 16.06 16.99
C LEU A 373 14.12 15.85 18.48
N ASP A 374 14.03 16.93 19.28
CA ASP A 374 14.26 16.90 20.71
C ASP A 374 13.00 16.40 21.45
N SER A 375 13.12 15.22 22.08
CA SER A 375 12.02 14.63 22.84
C SER A 375 11.58 15.49 24.02
N SER A 376 12.47 16.32 24.59
CA SER A 376 12.13 17.24 25.69
C SER A 376 11.21 18.39 25.24
N LEU A 377 11.16 18.66 23.93
CA LEU A 377 10.30 19.69 23.33
C LEU A 377 9.05 19.11 22.67
N SER A 378 8.83 17.79 22.74
CA SER A 378 7.73 17.09 22.05
C SER A 378 6.34 17.65 22.40
N GLU A 379 6.14 18.15 23.61
CA GLU A 379 4.88 18.78 24.03
C GLU A 379 4.54 20.05 23.23
N ARG A 380 5.54 20.75 22.69
CA ARG A 380 5.36 21.98 21.89
C ARG A 380 4.90 21.73 20.47
N TYR A 381 5.03 20.51 19.98
CA TYR A 381 4.66 20.13 18.63
C TYR A 381 3.30 19.47 18.60
N SER A 382 2.51 19.81 17.59
CA SER A 382 1.28 19.11 17.28
C SER A 382 1.57 17.83 16.48
N GLU A 383 0.54 17.00 16.35
CA GLU A 383 0.50 15.88 15.40
C GLU A 383 0.84 16.30 13.98
N TYR A 384 0.21 17.40 13.53
CA TYR A 384 0.42 17.96 12.20
C TYR A 384 1.82 18.51 11.98
N ASP A 385 2.53 18.93 13.05
CA ASP A 385 3.94 19.28 12.92
C ASP A 385 4.78 18.07 12.52
N TYR A 386 4.59 16.93 13.20
CA TYR A 386 5.31 15.69 12.83
C TYR A 386 4.90 15.19 11.44
N LEU A 387 3.59 15.19 11.16
CA LEU A 387 3.09 14.77 9.86
C LEU A 387 3.66 15.65 8.73
N PHE A 388 3.43 16.96 8.75
CA PHE A 388 3.77 17.82 7.61
C PHE A 388 5.24 18.25 7.54
N LYS A 389 5.96 18.31 8.66
CA LYS A 389 7.38 18.73 8.65
C LYS A 389 8.35 17.57 8.55
N VAL A 390 7.93 16.35 8.89
CA VAL A 390 8.80 15.16 8.86
C VAL A 390 8.32 14.15 7.83
N TRP A 391 7.13 13.60 8.00
CA TRP A 391 6.69 12.44 7.22
C TRP A 391 6.20 12.78 5.82
N SER A 392 5.37 13.81 5.66
CA SER A 392 4.80 14.19 4.36
C SER A 392 5.88 14.47 3.33
N PRO A 393 6.94 15.28 3.59
CA PRO A 393 7.98 15.52 2.59
C PRO A 393 8.69 14.23 2.13
N ILE A 394 8.93 13.29 3.06
CA ILE A 394 9.54 11.99 2.74
C ILE A 394 8.61 11.16 1.85
N LEU A 395 7.34 11.04 2.24
CA LEU A 395 6.35 10.28 1.49
C LEU A 395 6.12 10.89 0.09
N GLU A 396 5.98 12.22 0.00
CA GLU A 396 5.87 12.93 -1.29
C GLU A 396 7.07 12.66 -2.20
N ALA A 397 8.30 12.64 -1.65
CA ALA A 397 9.49 12.35 -2.42
C ALA A 397 9.54 10.90 -2.92
N ILE A 398 9.07 9.93 -2.11
CA ILE A 398 8.98 8.51 -2.48
C ILE A 398 7.94 8.29 -3.58
N PHE A 399 6.77 8.92 -3.47
CA PHE A 399 5.67 8.75 -4.42
C PHE A 399 5.72 9.72 -5.60
N ALA A 400 6.66 10.67 -5.63
CA ALA A 400 6.85 11.59 -6.74
C ALA A 400 7.05 10.83 -8.06
N ASN A 401 6.29 11.14 -9.11
CA ASN A 401 6.34 10.45 -10.41
C ASN A 401 5.89 8.97 -10.38
N THR A 402 5.12 8.58 -9.37
CA THR A 402 4.39 7.30 -9.39
C THR A 402 2.94 7.55 -9.83
N ASN A 403 2.18 6.48 -10.03
CA ASN A 403 0.74 6.54 -10.26
C ASN A 403 -0.09 6.65 -8.97
N VAL A 404 0.56 6.76 -7.80
CA VAL A 404 -0.11 6.91 -6.51
C VAL A 404 0.04 8.34 -6.02
N ARG A 405 -1.10 9.01 -5.84
CA ARG A 405 -1.20 10.37 -5.30
C ARG A 405 -1.50 10.31 -3.80
N LEU A 406 -0.96 11.27 -3.05
CA LEU A 406 -1.30 11.46 -1.64
C LEU A 406 -2.38 12.53 -1.52
N GLN A 407 -3.39 12.26 -0.68
CA GLN A 407 -4.40 13.22 -0.27
C GLN A 407 -4.33 13.39 1.25
N TYR A 408 -4.10 14.61 1.71
CA TYR A 408 -3.94 14.95 3.12
C TYR A 408 -5.21 15.56 3.72
N GLY A 409 -5.34 15.44 5.04
CA GLY A 409 -6.35 16.10 5.86
C GLY A 409 -7.43 15.15 6.35
N GLU A 410 -8.53 15.68 6.86
CA GLU A 410 -9.66 14.93 7.41
C GLU A 410 -10.54 14.28 6.31
N THR A 411 -9.93 13.40 5.53
CA THR A 411 -10.53 12.79 4.33
C THR A 411 -11.26 11.49 4.65
N VAL A 412 -12.25 11.13 3.84
CA VAL A 412 -13.10 9.95 4.05
C VAL A 412 -13.06 9.09 2.80
N ASN A 413 -12.89 7.79 2.97
CA ASN A 413 -12.99 6.80 1.90
C ASN A 413 -14.45 6.61 1.49
N GLU A 414 -14.69 6.57 0.19
CA GLU A 414 -16.05 6.53 -0.37
C GLU A 414 -16.77 5.22 -0.05
N VAL A 415 -16.07 4.09 -0.10
CA VAL A 415 -16.59 2.76 0.23
C VAL A 415 -17.00 2.71 1.70
N SER A 416 -16.13 3.17 2.59
CA SER A 416 -16.41 3.14 4.02
C SER A 416 -17.50 4.14 4.42
N ASN A 417 -17.59 5.29 3.73
CA ASN A 417 -18.68 6.25 3.90
C ASN A 417 -20.03 5.68 3.47
N GLN A 418 -20.09 5.09 2.28
CA GLN A 418 -21.31 4.49 1.75
C GLN A 418 -21.81 3.36 2.65
N THR A 419 -20.92 2.45 3.06
CA THR A 419 -21.27 1.32 3.93
C THR A 419 -21.82 1.81 5.28
N LYS A 420 -21.25 2.88 5.84
CA LYS A 420 -21.74 3.44 7.10
C LYS A 420 -23.13 4.07 6.96
N LYS A 421 -23.36 4.83 5.88
CA LYS A 421 -24.68 5.41 5.58
C LYS A 421 -25.76 4.34 5.46
N GLU A 422 -25.46 3.25 4.76
CA GLU A 422 -26.35 2.10 4.62
C GLU A 422 -26.61 1.42 5.97
N THR A 423 -25.57 1.22 6.78
CA THR A 423 -25.67 0.56 8.10
C THR A 423 -26.62 1.31 9.05
N TYR A 424 -26.60 2.64 9.02
CA TYR A 424 -27.38 3.50 9.91
C TYR A 424 -28.62 4.10 9.26
N PHE A 425 -28.86 3.85 7.97
CA PHE A 425 -29.89 4.50 7.18
C PHE A 425 -29.87 6.04 7.33
N ASP A 426 -28.67 6.62 7.41
CA ASP A 426 -28.45 8.06 7.61
C ASP A 426 -27.47 8.62 6.57
N GLU A 427 -27.98 9.40 5.63
CA GLU A 427 -27.20 10.08 4.59
C GLU A 427 -26.18 11.10 5.13
N ARG A 428 -26.33 11.52 6.40
CA ARG A 428 -25.40 12.43 7.07
C ARG A 428 -24.33 11.68 7.86
N ALA A 429 -24.40 10.35 7.94
CA ALA A 429 -23.37 9.56 8.57
C ALA A 429 -22.05 9.74 7.83
N ILE A 430 -21.02 10.15 8.55
CA ILE A 430 -19.65 10.27 8.05
C ILE A 430 -18.85 9.10 8.63
N SER A 431 -18.17 8.36 7.76
CA SER A 431 -17.28 7.27 8.18
C SER A 431 -15.98 7.78 8.81
N PHE A 432 -14.98 6.90 8.90
CA PHE A 432 -13.69 7.23 9.48
C PHE A 432 -13.02 8.33 8.66
N LYS A 433 -12.49 9.32 9.37
CA LYS A 433 -11.63 10.33 8.80
C LYS A 433 -10.18 9.90 8.97
N ILE A 434 -9.42 10.01 7.90
CA ILE A 434 -8.06 9.49 7.74
C ILE A 434 -7.14 10.63 7.30
N ASP A 435 -6.02 10.81 8.00
CA ASP A 435 -5.06 11.90 7.76
C ASP A 435 -4.41 11.87 6.38
N ILE A 436 -4.07 10.68 5.86
CA ILE A 436 -3.49 10.52 4.52
C ILE A 436 -4.16 9.36 3.80
N ARG A 437 -4.73 9.62 2.63
CA ARG A 437 -5.15 8.60 1.67
C ARG A 437 -4.12 8.47 0.55
N PHE A 438 -3.83 7.24 0.16
CA PHE A 438 -3.03 6.94 -1.01
C PHE A 438 -3.97 6.50 -2.13
N LEU A 439 -4.02 7.29 -3.21
CA LEU A 439 -5.02 7.18 -4.26
C LEU A 439 -4.38 6.84 -5.60
N PHE A 440 -5.02 5.95 -6.35
CA PHE A 440 -4.79 5.75 -7.77
C PHE A 440 -5.91 6.47 -8.54
N ASP A 441 -5.54 7.39 -9.43
CA ASP A 441 -6.49 8.20 -10.21
C ASP A 441 -6.62 7.61 -11.63
N GLU A 442 -7.84 7.28 -12.07
CA GLU A 442 -8.11 6.74 -13.41
C GLU A 442 -9.53 7.15 -13.88
N ASN A 443 -9.63 7.80 -15.04
CA ASN A 443 -10.90 8.29 -15.64
C ASN A 443 -11.81 9.16 -14.73
N ASN A 444 -11.22 10.05 -13.91
CA ASN A 444 -11.93 10.86 -12.91
C ASN A 444 -12.48 10.07 -11.71
N GLU A 445 -12.17 8.79 -11.60
CA GLU A 445 -12.40 8.01 -10.39
C GLU A 445 -11.11 7.92 -9.57
N HIS A 446 -11.29 7.75 -8.26
CA HIS A 446 -10.21 7.63 -7.29
C HIS A 446 -10.34 6.31 -6.56
N TYR A 447 -9.28 5.51 -6.57
CA TYR A 447 -9.24 4.22 -5.89
C TYR A 447 -8.25 4.29 -4.74
N ASP A 448 -8.70 4.05 -3.51
CA ASP A 448 -7.79 3.90 -2.38
C ASP A 448 -6.93 2.66 -2.55
N VAL A 449 -5.62 2.83 -2.40
CA VAL A 449 -4.64 1.73 -2.39
C VAL A 449 -3.97 1.56 -1.02
N GLY A 450 -4.09 2.57 -0.14
CA GLY A 450 -3.60 2.52 1.23
C GLY A 450 -4.05 3.73 2.05
N ALA A 451 -3.79 3.69 3.36
CA ALA A 451 -4.16 4.75 4.30
C ALA A 451 -3.05 5.01 5.34
N ALA A 452 -2.99 6.22 5.88
CA ALA A 452 -2.17 6.57 7.02
C ALA A 452 -2.94 7.34 8.08
N GLU A 453 -2.55 7.12 9.33
CA GLU A 453 -2.97 7.92 10.48
C GLU A 453 -1.75 8.42 11.24
N ALA A 454 -1.81 9.65 11.71
CA ALA A 454 -0.77 10.26 12.51
C ALA A 454 -1.26 10.52 13.93
N ALA A 455 -0.40 10.26 14.91
CA ALA A 455 -0.58 10.61 16.29
C ALA A 455 0.57 11.52 16.75
N LYS A 456 0.29 12.48 17.64
CA LYS A 456 1.34 13.33 18.24
C LYS A 456 2.39 12.53 19.01
N ASN A 457 1.94 11.62 19.88
CA ASN A 457 2.76 10.95 20.88
C ASN A 457 2.36 9.48 21.06
N ASN A 458 3.14 8.76 21.86
CA ASN A 458 2.89 7.36 22.20
C ASN A 458 1.80 7.19 23.28
N ASP A 459 0.76 8.04 23.28
CA ASP A 459 -0.41 7.80 24.13
C ASP A 459 -1.07 6.49 23.68
N ARG A 460 -0.96 5.47 24.53
CA ARG A 460 -1.46 4.13 24.27
C ARG A 460 -2.94 4.12 23.90
N ILE A 461 -3.75 4.94 24.56
CA ILE A 461 -5.20 4.98 24.29
C ILE A 461 -5.47 5.52 22.89
N LYS A 462 -4.82 6.63 22.53
CA LYS A 462 -4.96 7.22 21.20
C LYS A 462 -4.43 6.27 20.12
N ILE A 463 -3.22 5.73 20.29
CA ILE A 463 -2.61 4.77 19.35
C ILE A 463 -3.54 3.58 19.12
N LEU A 464 -4.12 3.01 20.17
CA LEU A 464 -4.96 1.83 20.03
C LEU A 464 -6.26 2.13 19.29
N ASN A 465 -6.88 3.28 19.58
CA ASN A 465 -8.09 3.73 18.88
C ASN A 465 -7.81 4.00 17.39
N ASP A 466 -6.72 4.69 17.09
CA ASP A 466 -6.33 5.03 15.71
C ASP A 466 -5.89 3.77 14.95
N LEU A 467 -5.23 2.81 15.60
CA LEU A 467 -4.89 1.52 14.99
C LEU A 467 -6.16 0.73 14.62
N GLY A 468 -7.12 0.64 15.53
CA GLY A 468 -8.40 -0.03 15.26
C GLY A 468 -9.17 0.64 14.11
N LYS A 469 -9.16 1.99 14.07
CA LYS A 469 -9.71 2.77 12.95
C LYS A 469 -9.01 2.42 11.64
N LEU A 470 -7.68 2.48 11.63
CA LEU A 470 -6.86 2.27 10.45
C LEU A 470 -6.92 0.83 9.93
N LEU A 471 -7.09 -0.18 10.78
CA LEU A 471 -7.29 -1.58 10.36
C LEU A 471 -8.64 -1.79 9.65
N ARG A 472 -9.71 -1.17 10.15
CA ARG A 472 -11.01 -1.19 9.47
C ARG A 472 -10.96 -0.47 8.13
N GLU A 473 -10.28 0.66 8.09
CA GLU A 473 -10.02 1.37 6.83
C GLU A 473 -9.22 0.51 5.84
N GLY A 474 -8.16 -0.16 6.31
CA GLY A 474 -7.42 -1.12 5.48
C GLY A 474 -8.29 -2.28 4.98
N LYS A 475 -9.23 -2.77 5.80
CA LYS A 475 -10.24 -3.73 5.37
C LYS A 475 -11.15 -3.15 4.27
N ASP A 476 -11.68 -1.94 4.45
CA ASP A 476 -12.60 -1.32 3.48
C ASP A 476 -11.88 -1.04 2.14
N ILE A 477 -10.60 -0.66 2.18
CA ILE A 477 -9.74 -0.58 1.00
C ILE A 477 -9.64 -1.95 0.32
N LEU A 478 -9.36 -3.01 1.07
CA LEU A 478 -9.26 -4.37 0.51
C LEU A 478 -10.59 -4.81 -0.12
N ASP A 479 -11.73 -4.53 0.52
CA ASP A 479 -13.05 -4.83 -0.03
C ASP A 479 -13.26 -4.08 -1.37
N GLY A 480 -12.86 -2.81 -1.43
CA GLY A 480 -12.84 -2.04 -2.68
C GLY A 480 -11.99 -2.68 -3.78
N LEU A 481 -10.83 -3.24 -3.44
CA LEU A 481 -10.00 -3.97 -4.41
C LEU A 481 -10.71 -5.22 -4.95
N TYR A 482 -11.45 -5.95 -4.10
CA TYR A 482 -12.25 -7.10 -4.53
C TYR A 482 -13.34 -6.67 -5.53
N HIS A 483 -14.00 -5.53 -5.30
CA HIS A 483 -14.98 -5.03 -6.26
C HIS A 483 -14.41 -4.62 -7.63
N VAL A 484 -13.11 -4.29 -7.70
CA VAL A 484 -12.48 -3.76 -8.93
C VAL A 484 -11.67 -4.82 -9.68
N ILE A 485 -10.98 -5.72 -8.98
CA ILE A 485 -10.08 -6.71 -9.57
C ILE A 485 -10.85 -8.00 -9.88
N LEU A 486 -11.07 -8.28 -11.16
CA LEU A 486 -11.86 -9.44 -11.61
C LEU A 486 -11.10 -10.78 -11.60
N ASP A 487 -9.77 -10.76 -11.58
CA ASP A 487 -8.96 -11.98 -11.62
C ASP A 487 -8.82 -12.59 -10.22
N ASP A 488 -9.38 -13.81 -10.03
CA ASP A 488 -9.34 -14.56 -8.76
C ASP A 488 -7.91 -14.69 -8.18
N LYS A 489 -6.89 -14.91 -9.00
CA LYS A 489 -5.51 -15.10 -8.52
C LYS A 489 -4.89 -13.78 -8.08
N VAL A 490 -5.18 -12.70 -8.81
CA VAL A 490 -4.68 -11.37 -8.47
C VAL A 490 -5.37 -10.86 -7.21
N VAL A 491 -6.68 -11.05 -7.08
CA VAL A 491 -7.43 -10.59 -5.90
C VAL A 491 -7.09 -11.41 -4.65
N ASP A 492 -6.94 -12.74 -4.75
CA ASP A 492 -6.56 -13.60 -3.61
C ASP A 492 -5.14 -13.30 -3.08
N SER A 493 -4.28 -12.67 -3.89
CA SER A 493 -2.95 -12.20 -3.47
C SER A 493 -2.92 -10.71 -3.13
N SER A 494 -4.04 -10.00 -3.25
CA SER A 494 -4.15 -8.58 -2.95
C SER A 494 -4.18 -8.35 -1.44
N SER A 495 -3.64 -7.21 -1.03
CA SER A 495 -3.66 -6.78 0.37
C SER A 495 -3.72 -5.27 0.45
N ALA A 496 -4.40 -4.76 1.46
CA ALA A 496 -4.35 -3.35 1.78
C ALA A 496 -3.17 -3.06 2.70
N TRP A 497 -2.51 -1.93 2.50
CA TRP A 497 -1.37 -1.52 3.32
C TRP A 497 -1.68 -0.22 4.04
N ILE A 498 -1.32 -0.19 5.31
CA ILE A 498 -1.58 0.94 6.20
C ILE A 498 -0.32 1.34 6.95
N ILE A 499 -0.24 2.61 7.33
CA ILE A 499 0.88 3.15 8.10
C ILE A 499 0.36 4.01 9.25
N GLN A 500 0.69 3.64 10.48
CA GLN A 500 0.40 4.44 11.67
C GLN A 500 1.67 5.18 12.08
N LEU A 501 1.62 6.50 12.12
CA LEU A 501 2.71 7.38 12.52
C LEU A 501 2.44 7.89 13.94
N TYR A 502 3.47 7.96 14.78
CA TYR A 502 3.37 8.54 16.12
C TYR A 502 4.66 9.31 16.43
N GLY A 503 4.58 10.64 16.30
CA GLY A 503 5.74 11.53 16.37
C GLY A 503 6.80 11.19 15.31
N LEU A 504 7.99 10.80 15.77
CA LEU A 504 9.14 10.42 14.91
C LEU A 504 9.24 8.91 14.66
N GLN A 505 8.23 8.15 15.00
CA GLN A 505 8.17 6.70 14.80
C GLN A 505 6.90 6.33 14.04
N GLY A 506 6.82 5.08 13.59
CA GLY A 506 5.62 4.55 13.01
C GLY A 506 5.68 3.05 12.79
N GLN A 507 4.55 2.49 12.39
CA GLN A 507 4.37 1.08 12.10
C GLN A 507 3.66 0.91 10.77
N ILE A 508 4.22 0.06 9.92
CA ILE A 508 3.62 -0.36 8.65
C ILE A 508 2.99 -1.73 8.87
N SER A 509 1.76 -1.87 8.43
CA SER A 509 0.98 -3.11 8.54
C SER A 509 0.25 -3.39 7.23
N SER A 510 -0.18 -4.63 7.04
CA SER A 510 -1.08 -4.97 5.93
C SER A 510 -2.25 -5.83 6.38
N VAL A 511 -3.37 -5.68 5.68
CA VAL A 511 -4.63 -6.38 5.90
C VAL A 511 -4.84 -7.36 4.75
N HIS A 512 -5.09 -8.63 5.10
CA HIS A 512 -5.27 -9.74 4.16
C HIS A 512 -6.63 -10.39 4.40
N LEU A 513 -7.26 -10.93 3.35
CA LEU A 513 -8.49 -11.71 3.46
C LEU A 513 -8.16 -13.20 3.34
N THR A 514 -8.65 -14.00 4.29
CA THR A 514 -8.54 -15.46 4.26
C THR A 514 -9.71 -16.09 3.49
N ASN A 515 -9.60 -17.38 3.20
CA ASN A 515 -10.68 -18.13 2.53
C ASN A 515 -11.98 -18.21 3.33
N TRP A 516 -11.94 -17.95 4.65
CA TRP A 516 -13.08 -18.04 5.57
C TRP A 516 -13.76 -16.69 5.83
N GLY A 517 -13.31 -15.63 5.16
CA GLY A 517 -13.83 -14.27 5.41
C GLY A 517 -13.29 -13.64 6.68
N LEU A 518 -12.25 -14.21 7.29
CA LEU A 518 -11.48 -13.59 8.36
C LEU A 518 -10.44 -12.66 7.74
N TYR A 519 -10.43 -11.40 8.17
CA TYR A 519 -9.41 -10.42 7.81
C TYR A 519 -8.27 -10.48 8.83
N VAL A 520 -7.03 -10.41 8.38
CA VAL A 520 -5.86 -10.50 9.26
C VAL A 520 -4.96 -9.28 9.06
N GLY A 521 -4.86 -8.47 10.11
CA GLY A 521 -3.90 -7.36 10.18
C GLY A 521 -2.54 -7.89 10.65
N ILE A 522 -1.50 -7.75 9.82
CA ILE A 522 -0.16 -8.28 10.07
C ILE A 522 0.84 -7.12 10.19
N PRO A 523 1.63 -7.03 11.28
CA PRO A 523 2.67 -6.03 11.41
C PRO A 523 3.81 -6.36 10.44
N ARG A 524 4.24 -5.39 9.62
CA ARG A 524 5.24 -5.61 8.57
C ARG A 524 6.57 -4.95 8.88
N ALA A 525 6.55 -3.75 9.44
CA ALA A 525 7.78 -3.05 9.81
C ALA A 525 7.52 -1.97 10.85
N ASN A 526 8.54 -1.70 11.67
CA ASN A 526 8.63 -0.46 12.45
C ASN A 526 9.57 0.50 11.72
N ILE A 527 9.20 1.77 11.71
CA ILE A 527 9.99 2.84 11.11
C ILE A 527 10.32 3.89 12.16
N SER A 528 11.49 4.50 12.03
CA SER A 528 11.93 5.58 12.92
C SER A 528 12.71 6.63 12.14
N PHE A 529 12.36 7.89 12.39
CA PHE A 529 13.12 9.03 11.89
C PHE A 529 14.32 9.29 12.82
N PRO A 530 15.51 9.60 12.30
CA PRO A 530 16.70 9.86 13.12
C PRO A 530 16.49 11.04 14.05
N ARG A 531 16.80 10.85 15.33
CA ARG A 531 16.69 11.91 16.35
C ARG A 531 18.01 12.67 16.55
N SER A 532 19.10 12.07 16.12
CA SER A 532 20.44 12.64 16.23
C SER A 532 21.35 12.16 15.10
N ILE A 533 22.50 12.82 14.96
CA ILE A 533 23.55 12.43 14.02
C ILE A 533 24.03 10.98 14.28
N ALA A 534 23.99 10.51 15.53
CA ALA A 534 24.39 9.15 15.88
C ALA A 534 23.44 8.10 15.28
N SER A 535 22.14 8.37 15.26
CA SER A 535 21.10 7.49 14.68
C SER A 535 20.95 7.61 13.16
N LEU A 536 21.66 8.54 12.50
CA LEU A 536 21.45 8.85 11.09
C LEU A 536 21.76 7.65 10.16
N SER A 537 22.73 6.81 10.51
CA SER A 537 23.06 5.60 9.74
C SER A 537 21.94 4.58 9.69
N GLU A 538 21.09 4.52 10.72
CA GLU A 538 19.99 3.54 10.82
C GLU A 538 18.82 3.87 9.88
N PHE A 539 18.77 5.11 9.37
CA PHE A 539 17.70 5.57 8.50
C PHE A 539 17.52 4.71 7.23
N THR A 540 18.57 4.04 6.76
CA THR A 540 18.45 3.14 5.60
C THR A 540 17.44 2.04 5.83
N ASN A 541 17.31 1.53 7.06
CA ASN A 541 16.32 0.49 7.39
C ASN A 541 14.90 1.06 7.31
N THR A 542 14.69 2.25 7.87
CA THR A 542 13.42 2.98 7.74
C THR A 542 13.06 3.21 6.27
N LEU A 543 14.03 3.64 5.47
CA LEU A 543 13.82 3.88 4.04
C LEU A 543 13.51 2.60 3.27
N GLU A 544 14.19 1.48 3.55
CA GLU A 544 13.86 0.17 2.97
C GLU A 544 12.41 -0.22 3.26
N HIS A 545 11.94 -0.03 4.49
CA HIS A 545 10.54 -0.31 4.86
C HIS A 545 9.54 0.63 4.15
N LEU A 546 9.84 1.92 4.03
CA LEU A 546 8.99 2.87 3.30
C LEU A 546 8.95 2.56 1.80
N LEU A 547 10.07 2.15 1.20
CA LEU A 547 10.13 1.73 -0.21
C LEU A 547 9.41 0.40 -0.45
N LEU A 548 9.45 -0.53 0.51
CA LEU A 548 8.62 -1.72 0.50
C LEU A 548 7.14 -1.33 0.47
N PHE A 549 6.70 -0.45 1.37
CA PHE A 549 5.32 0.04 1.41
C PHE A 549 4.91 0.67 0.06
N ALA A 550 5.72 1.60 -0.46
CA ALA A 550 5.44 2.25 -1.73
C ALA A 550 5.37 1.29 -2.92
N ARG A 551 6.23 0.28 -2.97
CA ARG A 551 6.20 -0.78 -4.00
C ARG A 551 4.88 -1.54 -3.97
N GLN A 552 4.35 -1.84 -2.79
CA GLN A 552 3.10 -2.57 -2.64
C GLN A 552 1.91 -1.73 -3.11
N LEU A 553 1.85 -0.44 -2.72
CA LEU A 553 0.80 0.47 -3.21
C LEU A 553 0.82 0.62 -4.73
N GLN A 554 2.01 0.75 -5.33
CA GLN A 554 2.17 0.82 -6.78
C GLN A 554 1.74 -0.47 -7.49
N SER A 555 2.03 -1.63 -6.87
CA SER A 555 1.56 -2.93 -7.39
C SER A 555 0.04 -3.00 -7.38
N THR A 556 -0.61 -2.57 -6.29
CA THR A 556 -2.07 -2.49 -6.20
C THR A 556 -2.65 -1.56 -7.26
N ALA A 557 -2.09 -0.36 -7.41
CA ALA A 557 -2.49 0.59 -8.44
C ALA A 557 -2.33 0.03 -9.87
N HIS A 558 -1.26 -0.74 -10.12
CA HIS A 558 -1.07 -1.43 -11.40
C HIS A 558 -2.15 -2.50 -11.65
N ASN A 559 -2.50 -3.28 -10.63
CA ASN A 559 -3.54 -4.31 -10.73
C ASN A 559 -4.92 -3.69 -11.02
N ILE A 560 -5.26 -2.58 -10.35
CA ILE A 560 -6.48 -1.81 -10.62
C ILE A 560 -6.50 -1.34 -12.08
N ASN A 561 -5.43 -0.69 -12.53
CA ASN A 561 -5.32 -0.20 -13.90
C ASN A 561 -5.48 -1.32 -14.93
N PHE A 562 -4.85 -2.48 -14.68
CA PHE A 562 -4.97 -3.64 -15.53
C PHE A 562 -6.40 -4.19 -15.58
N ALA A 563 -7.09 -4.26 -14.43
CA ALA A 563 -8.48 -4.70 -14.34
C ALA A 563 -9.41 -3.76 -15.12
N ILE A 564 -9.29 -2.44 -14.90
CA ILE A 564 -10.06 -1.41 -15.63
C ILE A 564 -9.81 -1.52 -17.14
N GLY A 565 -8.55 -1.65 -17.56
CA GLY A 565 -8.19 -1.82 -18.97
C GLY A 565 -8.79 -3.09 -19.59
N THR A 566 -8.89 -4.17 -18.81
CA THR A 566 -9.51 -5.43 -19.26
C THR A 566 -11.02 -5.28 -19.43
N ILE A 567 -11.70 -4.62 -18.47
CA ILE A 567 -13.14 -4.33 -18.54
C ILE A 567 -13.44 -3.47 -19.76
N LYS A 568 -12.65 -2.41 -20.02
CA LYS A 568 -12.80 -1.55 -21.20
C LYS A 568 -12.69 -2.35 -22.50
N LYS A 569 -11.66 -3.18 -22.65
CA LYS A 569 -11.47 -4.04 -23.84
C LYS A 569 -12.61 -5.03 -24.04
N GLN A 570 -13.16 -5.59 -22.96
CA GLN A 570 -14.33 -6.48 -23.05
C GLN A 570 -15.56 -5.71 -23.53
N LYS A 571 -15.80 -4.51 -23.00
CA LYS A 571 -16.89 -3.62 -23.42
C LYS A 571 -16.76 -3.16 -24.88
N GLU A 572 -15.54 -3.02 -25.39
CA GLU A 572 -15.26 -2.63 -26.78
C GLU A 572 -15.26 -3.81 -27.76
N SER A 573 -15.27 -5.06 -27.28
CA SER A 573 -15.23 -6.24 -28.15
C SER A 573 -16.54 -6.46 -28.90
N ILE A 574 -16.47 -6.98 -30.14
CA ILE A 574 -17.64 -7.20 -31.04
C ILE A 574 -18.79 -7.99 -30.38
N GLY A 575 -18.49 -8.85 -29.40
CA GLY A 575 -19.51 -9.58 -28.65
C GLY A 575 -20.46 -8.68 -27.83
N SER A 576 -19.97 -7.56 -27.29
CA SER A 576 -20.82 -6.59 -26.57
C SER A 576 -21.70 -5.79 -27.54
N ILE A 577 -21.20 -5.49 -28.74
CA ILE A 577 -21.90 -4.76 -29.81
C ILE A 577 -23.07 -5.59 -30.34
N LEU A 578 -22.96 -6.92 -30.31
CA LEU A 578 -24.02 -7.85 -30.71
C LEU A 578 -25.05 -8.15 -29.59
N ASN A 579 -25.11 -7.31 -28.53
CA ASN A 579 -26.04 -7.45 -27.40
C ASN A 579 -25.94 -8.79 -26.64
N HIS A 580 -24.79 -9.48 -26.69
CA HIS A 580 -24.58 -10.57 -25.75
C HIS A 580 -24.26 -9.97 -24.37
N PRO A 581 -25.07 -10.25 -23.33
CA PRO A 581 -24.79 -9.75 -22.00
C PRO A 581 -23.39 -10.20 -21.59
N CYS A 582 -22.51 -9.22 -21.38
CA CYS A 582 -21.20 -9.46 -20.80
C CYS A 582 -21.43 -9.78 -19.33
N ASN A 583 -21.64 -11.05 -19.01
CA ASN A 583 -21.68 -11.53 -17.64
C ASN A 583 -20.27 -11.39 -17.06
N LEU A 584 -19.98 -10.21 -16.50
CA LEU A 584 -18.85 -10.02 -15.61
C LEU A 584 -19.09 -10.92 -14.41
N THR A 585 -18.62 -12.16 -14.48
CA THR A 585 -18.72 -13.10 -13.38
C THR A 585 -17.93 -12.53 -12.23
N HIS A 586 -18.62 -12.25 -11.13
CA HIS A 586 -17.97 -11.92 -9.86
C HIS A 586 -16.97 -13.02 -9.52
N HIS A 587 -15.79 -12.61 -9.08
CA HIS A 587 -14.76 -13.54 -8.67
C HIS A 587 -15.23 -14.35 -7.45
N SER A 588 -14.68 -15.55 -7.26
CA SER A 588 -15.07 -16.50 -6.20
C SER A 588 -14.88 -15.98 -4.77
N GLY A 589 -14.06 -14.94 -4.60
CA GLY A 589 -13.82 -14.27 -3.32
C GLY A 589 -14.97 -13.38 -2.79
N MET A 590 -15.95 -12.97 -3.62
CA MET A 590 -16.98 -12.00 -3.21
C MET A 590 -17.81 -12.44 -1.98
N PRO A 591 -18.28 -13.71 -1.89
CA PRO A 591 -19.02 -14.19 -0.73
C PRO A 591 -18.20 -14.22 0.59
N ARG A 592 -16.87 -14.08 0.50
CA ARG A 592 -15.99 -14.07 1.66
C ARG A 592 -15.99 -12.72 2.38
N LEU A 593 -16.33 -11.62 1.67
CA LEU A 593 -16.34 -10.28 2.25
C LEU A 593 -17.33 -10.21 3.41
N LYS A 594 -16.91 -9.59 4.52
CA LYS A 594 -17.75 -9.38 5.71
C LYS A 594 -17.94 -7.90 5.93
N PRO A 595 -19.11 -7.44 6.40
CA PRO A 595 -19.33 -6.01 6.64
C PRO A 595 -18.43 -5.49 7.79
N SER A 596 -17.95 -4.26 7.63
CA SER A 596 -17.24 -3.53 8.69
C SER A 596 -18.22 -3.03 9.75
N TRP A 597 -17.83 -3.07 11.02
CA TRP A 597 -18.54 -2.36 12.08
C TRP A 597 -18.08 -0.90 12.14
N TYR A 598 -19.05 0.01 12.19
CA TYR A 598 -18.83 1.44 12.33
C TYR A 598 -19.39 1.94 13.65
N THR A 599 -18.68 2.86 14.30
CA THR A 599 -19.21 3.54 15.49
C THR A 599 -20.42 4.41 15.11
N PRO A 600 -21.51 4.39 15.89
CA PRO A 600 -22.69 5.22 15.66
C PRO A 600 -22.37 6.72 15.73
N SER A 601 -23.27 7.54 15.21
CA SER A 601 -23.09 8.99 15.24
C SER A 601 -23.20 9.54 16.68
N ARG A 602 -22.51 10.66 16.98
CA ARG A 602 -22.72 11.47 18.19
C ARG A 602 -22.59 10.76 19.55
N SER A 603 -21.87 9.65 19.61
CA SER A 603 -21.70 8.83 20.83
C SER A 603 -23.00 8.19 21.34
N ASN A 604 -24.02 8.03 20.49
CA ASN A 604 -25.24 7.28 20.81
C ASN A 604 -24.95 5.77 20.78
N GLN A 605 -24.44 5.23 21.89
CA GLN A 605 -23.99 3.84 21.96
C GLN A 605 -25.15 2.84 21.80
N ASP A 606 -26.36 3.24 22.18
CA ASP A 606 -27.61 2.50 22.09
C ASP A 606 -28.06 2.24 20.64
N GLU A 607 -27.71 3.16 19.73
CA GLU A 607 -27.92 3.06 18.27
C GLU A 607 -26.92 2.12 17.58
N SER A 608 -25.89 1.63 18.28
CA SER A 608 -24.88 0.75 17.69
C SER A 608 -25.49 -0.54 17.14
N VAL A 609 -25.37 -0.74 15.83
CA VAL A 609 -25.91 -1.91 15.12
C VAL A 609 -24.81 -2.95 14.91
N LEU A 610 -25.14 -4.23 15.11
CA LEU A 610 -24.26 -5.33 14.70
C LEU A 610 -24.23 -5.39 13.16
N PRO A 611 -23.07 -5.57 12.52
CA PRO A 611 -23.03 -5.69 11.07
C PRO A 611 -23.89 -6.89 10.65
N SER A 612 -24.91 -6.63 9.84
CA SER A 612 -25.83 -7.64 9.34
C SER A 612 -25.03 -8.68 8.57
N THR A 613 -24.74 -9.83 9.20
CA THR A 613 -24.38 -11.00 8.40
C THR A 613 -25.66 -11.34 7.67
N SER A 614 -25.75 -11.03 6.38
CA SER A 614 -26.77 -11.58 5.50
C SER A 614 -26.59 -13.09 5.57
N ALA A 615 -27.19 -13.72 6.58
CA ALA A 615 -27.21 -15.15 6.72
C ALA A 615 -28.11 -15.62 5.59
N ALA A 616 -27.48 -16.05 4.49
CA ALA A 616 -28.14 -16.93 3.54
C ALA A 616 -28.79 -18.03 4.38
N SER A 617 -30.11 -18.03 4.37
CA SER A 617 -30.98 -18.95 5.06
C SER A 617 -30.53 -20.38 4.79
N SER A 618 -29.94 -21.03 5.81
CA SER A 618 -29.96 -22.47 5.89
C SER A 618 -31.39 -22.87 6.27
N SER A 619 -32.23 -23.01 5.24
CA SER A 619 -33.57 -23.56 5.35
C SER A 619 -33.48 -25.02 5.77
N SER A 620 -33.43 -25.28 7.08
CA SER A 620 -33.74 -26.59 7.63
C SER A 620 -35.26 -26.77 7.56
N SER A 621 -35.69 -27.51 6.55
CA SER A 621 -37.05 -28.03 6.41
C SER A 621 -37.42 -28.86 7.65
N SER A 622 -38.37 -28.37 8.44
CA SER A 622 -39.16 -29.22 9.34
C SER A 622 -40.63 -28.97 9.05
N SER A 623 -41.22 -29.96 8.39
CA SER A 623 -42.64 -30.11 8.16
C SER A 623 -43.34 -30.42 9.48
N SER A 624 -44.32 -29.60 9.86
CA SER A 624 -45.40 -30.08 10.72
C SER A 624 -46.72 -29.41 10.33
N SER A 625 -47.71 -30.27 10.23
CA SER A 625 -49.07 -30.12 9.76
C SER A 625 -50.01 -29.56 10.84
N ALA A 626 -50.90 -28.63 10.49
CA ALA A 626 -52.25 -28.55 11.08
C ALA A 626 -53.20 -27.72 10.21
N THR A 627 -54.42 -28.24 10.07
CA THR A 627 -55.58 -27.79 9.28
C THR A 627 -56.41 -26.67 9.98
N PRO A 628 -57.39 -26.05 9.29
CA PRO A 628 -57.77 -24.65 9.49
C PRO A 628 -59.06 -24.45 10.31
N LEU A 629 -59.21 -23.26 10.90
CA LEU A 629 -60.51 -22.66 11.26
C LEU A 629 -60.51 -21.15 10.99
N THR A 630 -61.70 -20.70 10.60
CA THR A 630 -62.08 -19.46 9.92
C THR A 630 -62.47 -18.29 10.86
N ALA A 631 -62.54 -17.10 10.23
CA ALA A 631 -63.16 -15.81 10.64
C ALA A 631 -62.26 -14.82 11.40
N SER A 632 -62.24 -13.50 11.16
CA SER A 632 -62.74 -12.58 10.11
C SER A 632 -62.18 -11.17 10.40
N LEU A 633 -61.93 -10.37 9.34
CA LEU A 633 -61.79 -8.88 9.27
C LEU A 633 -60.61 -8.22 10.03
N SER A 634 -59.73 -7.32 9.53
CA SER A 634 -59.41 -6.59 8.27
C SER A 634 -58.24 -5.60 8.62
N PRO A 635 -57.67 -4.79 7.72
CA PRO A 635 -56.86 -5.07 6.53
C PRO A 635 -55.37 -4.66 6.72
N SER A 636 -54.44 -5.58 6.45
CA SER A 636 -53.01 -5.27 6.26
C SER A 636 -52.52 -6.10 5.09
N LEU A 637 -52.00 -5.47 4.02
CA LEU A 637 -51.19 -5.99 2.92
C LEU A 637 -50.96 -4.79 1.98
N LEU A 638 -49.74 -4.39 1.61
CA LEU A 638 -48.79 -5.15 0.78
C LEU A 638 -47.34 -4.91 1.22
N SER A 639 -46.69 -5.96 1.68
CA SER A 639 -45.24 -6.13 1.55
C SER A 639 -44.99 -7.63 1.47
N SER A 640 -44.91 -8.14 0.25
CA SER A 640 -44.44 -9.49 -0.01
C SER A 640 -43.73 -9.53 -1.36
N THR A 641 -42.46 -9.89 -1.29
CA THR A 641 -41.66 -10.65 -2.27
C THR A 641 -41.47 -10.05 -3.66
N LEU A 642 -40.36 -9.31 -3.82
CA LEU A 642 -39.71 -9.03 -5.10
C LEU A 642 -38.17 -9.16 -5.02
N GLU A 643 -37.67 -9.92 -4.04
CA GLU A 643 -36.24 -10.26 -3.98
C GLU A 643 -36.08 -11.65 -4.63
N ASP A 644 -35.30 -11.71 -5.72
CA ASP A 644 -34.97 -12.87 -6.56
C ASP A 644 -35.87 -13.20 -7.78
N ASP A 645 -36.52 -12.21 -8.39
CA ASP A 645 -37.08 -12.40 -9.73
C ASP A 645 -36.14 -11.82 -10.80
N ALA A 646 -35.31 -12.69 -11.38
CA ALA A 646 -34.40 -12.36 -12.49
C ALA A 646 -35.12 -11.76 -13.70
N SER A 647 -36.45 -11.88 -13.79
CA SER A 647 -37.27 -11.24 -14.82
C SER A 647 -37.27 -9.70 -14.76
N LEU A 648 -37.06 -9.09 -13.58
CA LEU A 648 -37.10 -7.63 -13.43
C LEU A 648 -35.95 -6.91 -14.15
N TYR A 649 -34.78 -7.55 -14.26
CA TYR A 649 -33.64 -7.00 -15.02
C TYR A 649 -33.91 -6.96 -16.54
N PHE A 650 -34.80 -7.80 -17.06
CA PHE A 650 -35.19 -7.79 -18.47
C PHE A 650 -36.28 -6.78 -18.78
N MET A 651 -36.99 -6.27 -17.76
CA MET A 651 -38.08 -5.31 -17.91
C MET A 651 -37.68 -3.87 -17.55
N SER A 652 -36.49 -3.67 -16.99
CA SER A 652 -35.96 -2.35 -16.74
C SER A 652 -35.47 -1.69 -18.02
N ASP A 653 -35.66 -0.37 -18.14
CA ASP A 653 -35.07 0.42 -19.22
C ASP A 653 -33.55 0.57 -19.08
N GLU A 654 -32.94 1.32 -20.00
CA GLU A 654 -31.49 1.58 -20.05
C GLU A 654 -30.93 2.32 -18.82
N PHE A 655 -31.80 2.90 -17.98
CA PHE A 655 -31.42 3.56 -16.72
C PHE A 655 -31.74 2.70 -15.49
N GLY A 656 -32.23 1.48 -15.70
CA GLY A 656 -32.57 0.53 -14.64
C GLY A 656 -33.96 0.75 -14.03
N TRP A 657 -34.82 1.60 -14.60
CA TRP A 657 -36.17 1.81 -14.07
C TRP A 657 -37.15 0.78 -14.64
N VAL A 658 -37.92 0.14 -13.76
CA VAL A 658 -39.04 -0.74 -14.11
C VAL A 658 -40.34 -0.19 -13.54
N LYS A 659 -41.37 -0.12 -14.37
CA LYS A 659 -42.71 0.31 -13.95
C LYS A 659 -43.42 -0.85 -13.26
N THR A 660 -43.77 -0.67 -12.00
CA THR A 660 -44.52 -1.62 -11.18
C THR A 660 -45.95 -1.13 -10.99
N SER A 661 -46.83 -1.96 -10.43
CA SER A 661 -48.22 -1.58 -10.14
C SER A 661 -48.36 -0.44 -9.13
N GLY A 662 -47.32 -0.14 -8.34
CA GLY A 662 -47.33 0.91 -7.31
C GLY A 662 -46.49 2.15 -7.61
N GLY A 663 -45.69 2.15 -8.68
CA GLY A 663 -44.69 3.20 -8.93
C GLY A 663 -43.53 2.68 -9.77
N TRP A 664 -42.40 3.36 -9.71
CA TRP A 664 -41.18 3.00 -10.43
C TRP A 664 -40.14 2.44 -9.46
N TYR A 665 -39.50 1.35 -9.85
CA TYR A 665 -38.42 0.72 -9.07
C TYR A 665 -37.13 0.76 -9.90
N ASN A 666 -36.02 1.23 -9.33
CA ASN A 666 -34.73 1.21 -9.98
C ASN A 666 -33.94 -0.02 -9.54
N VAL A 667 -33.68 -0.95 -10.47
CA VAL A 667 -33.01 -2.22 -10.19
C VAL A 667 -31.52 -2.06 -9.85
N ASN A 668 -30.87 -0.99 -10.31
CA ASN A 668 -29.45 -0.75 -10.07
C ASN A 668 -29.18 -0.22 -8.66
N ILE A 669 -30.05 0.65 -8.16
CA ILE A 669 -29.92 1.27 -6.82
C ILE A 669 -30.93 0.76 -5.79
N ARG A 670 -31.75 -0.23 -6.18
CA ARG A 670 -32.80 -0.86 -5.34
C ARG A 670 -33.74 0.15 -4.68
N HIS A 671 -34.13 1.17 -5.43
CA HIS A 671 -34.92 2.29 -4.92
C HIS A 671 -36.30 2.34 -5.55
N PHE A 672 -37.33 2.53 -4.73
CA PHE A 672 -38.72 2.69 -5.18
C PHE A 672 -39.16 4.15 -5.07
N THR A 673 -39.86 4.65 -6.10
CA THR A 673 -40.48 5.98 -6.10
C THR A 673 -41.90 5.91 -6.65
N SER A 674 -42.81 6.67 -6.05
CA SER A 674 -44.19 6.84 -6.55
C SER A 674 -44.30 7.89 -7.66
N VAL A 675 -43.22 8.65 -7.92
CA VAL A 675 -43.17 9.71 -8.93
C VAL A 675 -42.51 9.16 -10.19
N ASP A 676 -43.04 9.50 -11.36
CA ASP A 676 -42.44 9.08 -12.63
C ASP A 676 -41.04 9.71 -12.78
N PRO A 677 -39.96 8.91 -12.90
CA PRO A 677 -38.60 9.41 -12.99
C PRO A 677 -38.34 10.19 -14.29
N TYR A 678 -39.29 10.19 -15.24
CA TYR A 678 -39.22 10.90 -16.51
C TYR A 678 -40.21 12.07 -16.63
N ALA A 679 -40.94 12.39 -15.56
CA ALA A 679 -41.91 13.50 -15.54
C ALA A 679 -41.29 14.88 -15.27
#